data_AF-A0A5K3ER80-F1
#
_entry.id   AF-A0A5K3ER80-F1
#
_cell.length_a   1.000
_cell.length_b   1.000
_cell.length_c   1.000
_cell.angle_alpha   90.00
_cell.angle_beta   90.00
_cell.angle_gamma   90.00
#
_symmetry.space_group_name_H-M   'P 1'
#
loop_
_entity.id
_entity.type
_entity.pdbx_description
1 polymer ?
#
loop_
_entity_poly.entity_id
_entity_poly.type
_entity_poly.pdbx_seq_one_letter_code
_entity_poly.pdbx_strand_id
1 'polypeptide(L)'
;MEHRLPLHTLYFAYLLTAWLFPNTMGAGELIIGMEQEPVMPHLDGNTIIVDGCPVVGKAKADLLKNVLLKKFSAIGEIIYSNLPMNDTEQTSGYMFLTYATPELATKAVKEMNNLALDKAHTLLVTSLSDYSKSINVGKHWNPPEKKPYHDVGNLRSWLLNEFARNQFALLHQNGDKCSIFWHTNSEEIRIEERDDWSEGWIHWSPHGTYLATMHSQGVILWGGDKFERVARFAHRDVGMLDFSPNEKFMVTLSQNAEAREKQNHSLCDMIIWDVRKGTPCRNFSGSINSWPTFKWSHDDAYVATLQGGKIYIYETESFRLIDKKPLAMPVSIYDFAWSPTENIISFWTPETNNTPARVALMSIPSRKELCTKNLFSVAEIQLIWHPQGDFLCVQVLRCNKKKIEGGQVKYLGTFVNFELVRMREKLYPIDQVSVKDAATVTCFAWEPTGNRFAYIATDSSGKITIPLYELTKSGKVGEVSIFDRGNSRINELRWSPKGGTFVIASLRTADATIEFIDANDCQSVAKVDHAMASELHWDGTGRYLASVVSWFKHKSDNAVWFWNSVGRPLYHKQVTGLHIFAWRPFPPSLLTPEQIQSIKKTLASKYSAQFDAEDKMLASKASREVIERRQVLASEFNVWRTSLLSRYSADKAKRDKLRGVDTDKEVGEETEEELEFLVKTSREVVRRES
;
A
#
# COMPACT_ATOMS: atom_id res chain seq x y z
N MET A 1 2.88 -38.18 -34.30
CA MET A 1 2.14 -38.54 -35.51
C MET A 1 1.54 -37.27 -36.05
N GLU A 2 2.11 -36.73 -37.12
CA GLU A 2 1.62 -35.52 -37.79
C GLU A 2 0.28 -35.83 -38.47
N HIS A 3 -0.82 -35.24 -37.99
CA HIS A 3 -2.04 -35.14 -38.78
C HIS A 3 -1.99 -33.82 -39.55
N ARG A 4 -1.45 -33.87 -40.77
CA ARG A 4 -1.61 -32.80 -41.76
C ARG A 4 -3.04 -32.88 -42.31
N LEU A 5 -3.79 -31.78 -42.22
CA LEU A 5 -4.98 -31.59 -43.06
C LEU A 5 -4.53 -31.53 -44.54
N PRO A 6 -5.21 -32.22 -45.46
CA PRO A 6 -4.83 -32.21 -46.87
C PRO A 6 -5.07 -30.82 -47.48
N LEU A 7 -4.11 -30.37 -48.31
CA LEU A 7 -4.14 -29.10 -49.07
C LEU A 7 -5.43 -28.88 -49.88
N HIS A 8 -6.21 -29.93 -50.13
CA HIS A 8 -7.52 -29.88 -50.80
C HIS A 8 -8.60 -29.13 -49.99
N THR A 9 -8.50 -29.08 -48.66
CA THR A 9 -9.51 -28.44 -47.79
C THR A 9 -9.40 -26.90 -47.80
N LEU A 10 -8.19 -26.37 -48.00
CA LEU A 10 -7.93 -24.93 -48.15
C LEU A 10 -8.40 -24.40 -49.52
N TYR A 11 -8.28 -25.21 -50.58
CA TYR A 11 -8.79 -24.87 -51.90
C TYR A 11 -10.34 -24.82 -51.93
N PHE A 12 -10.99 -25.68 -51.15
CA PHE A 12 -12.45 -25.69 -50.99
C PHE A 12 -12.98 -24.49 -50.20
N ALA A 13 -12.30 -24.05 -49.14
CA ALA A 13 -12.67 -22.85 -48.39
C ALA A 13 -12.51 -21.57 -49.22
N TYR A 14 -11.50 -21.53 -50.11
CA TYR A 14 -11.25 -20.43 -51.04
C TYR A 14 -12.25 -20.39 -52.21
N LEU A 15 -12.74 -21.55 -52.65
CA LEU A 15 -13.80 -21.65 -53.67
C LEU A 15 -15.20 -21.38 -53.10
N LEU A 16 -15.45 -21.68 -51.82
CA LEU A 16 -16.74 -21.46 -51.16
C LEU A 16 -17.08 -19.97 -51.03
N THR A 17 -16.08 -19.11 -50.80
CA THR A 17 -16.25 -17.65 -50.77
C THR A 17 -16.52 -17.05 -52.14
N ALA A 18 -15.98 -17.64 -53.22
CA ALA A 18 -16.24 -17.22 -54.60
C ALA A 18 -17.61 -17.65 -55.14
N TRP A 19 -18.23 -18.69 -54.57
CA TRP A 19 -19.52 -19.24 -55.03
C TRP A 19 -20.76 -18.58 -54.41
N LEU A 20 -20.61 -17.84 -53.30
CA LEU A 20 -21.73 -17.34 -52.49
C LEU A 20 -22.38 -16.03 -52.98
N PHE A 21 -21.85 -15.36 -54.01
CA PHE A 21 -22.46 -14.13 -54.56
C PHE A 21 -22.35 -13.99 -56.08
N PRO A 22 -23.17 -14.71 -56.87
CA PRO A 22 -23.35 -14.42 -58.29
C PRO A 22 -24.59 -13.52 -58.49
N ASN A 23 -24.36 -12.26 -58.86
CA ASN A 23 -25.31 -11.30 -59.42
C ASN A 23 -26.41 -10.70 -58.52
N THR A 24 -26.20 -9.44 -58.14
CA THR A 24 -27.29 -8.44 -58.06
C THR A 24 -26.89 -7.21 -58.86
N MET A 25 -27.27 -7.14 -60.12
CA MET A 25 -27.67 -5.90 -60.81
C MET A 25 -28.25 -6.23 -62.19
N GLY A 26 -29.47 -5.76 -62.42
CA GLY A 26 -30.18 -5.88 -63.69
C GLY A 26 -29.59 -4.97 -64.77
N ALA A 27 -29.79 -5.39 -66.02
CA ALA A 27 -29.26 -4.81 -67.24
C ALA A 27 -29.64 -3.32 -67.47
N GLY A 28 -28.70 -2.53 -67.98
CA GLY A 28 -28.96 -1.20 -68.53
C GLY A 28 -27.73 -0.29 -68.67
N GLU A 29 -27.02 -0.44 -69.78
CA GLU A 29 -26.16 0.55 -70.46
C GLU A 29 -24.81 1.05 -69.87
N LEU A 30 -23.85 1.09 -70.81
CA LEU A 30 -22.60 1.86 -70.89
C LEU A 30 -21.33 1.31 -70.19
N ILE A 31 -20.65 0.50 -71.01
CA ILE A 31 -19.22 0.18 -71.06
C ILE A 31 -18.36 1.44 -70.80
N ILE A 32 -17.38 1.34 -69.89
CA ILE A 32 -15.93 1.56 -70.07
C ILE A 32 -15.27 1.63 -68.66
N GLY A 33 -14.43 0.65 -68.33
CA GLY A 33 -13.45 0.73 -67.23
C GLY A 33 -13.58 -0.32 -66.12
N MET A 34 -13.12 -1.55 -66.35
CA MET A 34 -12.93 -2.56 -65.29
C MET A 34 -11.58 -3.26 -65.44
N GLU A 35 -10.65 -2.95 -64.55
CA GLU A 35 -9.57 -3.85 -64.09
C GLU A 35 -9.26 -3.47 -62.62
N GLN A 36 -10.20 -3.74 -61.71
CA GLN A 36 -9.90 -3.93 -60.28
C GLN A 36 -10.82 -5.03 -59.76
N GLU A 37 -10.22 -6.13 -59.31
CA GLU A 37 -10.91 -7.16 -58.53
C GLU A 37 -11.49 -6.54 -57.25
N PRO A 38 -12.71 -6.90 -56.83
CA PRO A 38 -13.30 -6.38 -55.61
C PRO A 38 -12.52 -6.88 -54.38
N VAL A 39 -12.02 -5.95 -53.57
CA VAL A 39 -11.38 -6.25 -52.28
C VAL A 39 -12.44 -6.79 -51.31
N MET A 40 -12.34 -8.08 -50.96
CA MET A 40 -13.20 -8.75 -49.97
C MET A 40 -12.87 -8.24 -48.55
N PRO A 41 -13.86 -8.00 -47.66
CA PRO A 41 -13.61 -7.61 -46.28
C PRO A 41 -12.98 -8.76 -45.49
N HIS A 42 -11.83 -8.49 -44.86
CA HIS A 42 -11.14 -9.42 -43.95
C HIS A 42 -11.97 -9.71 -42.69
N LEU A 43 -12.78 -10.77 -42.72
CA LEU A 43 -13.62 -11.21 -41.59
C LEU A 43 -12.85 -12.06 -40.55
N ASP A 44 -11.53 -12.22 -40.69
CA ASP A 44 -10.71 -13.09 -39.83
C ASP A 44 -10.77 -12.72 -38.34
N GLY A 45 -10.99 -11.44 -38.02
CA GLY A 45 -11.18 -10.95 -36.65
C GLY A 45 -12.57 -11.22 -36.05
N ASN A 46 -13.55 -11.55 -36.90
CA ASN A 46 -14.94 -11.81 -36.51
C ASN A 46 -15.23 -13.31 -36.39
N THR A 47 -14.37 -14.16 -36.92
CA THR A 47 -14.56 -15.60 -36.97
C THR A 47 -13.83 -16.33 -35.85
N ILE A 48 -14.55 -17.18 -35.13
CA ILE A 48 -14.02 -18.10 -34.13
C ILE A 48 -14.07 -19.54 -34.63
N ILE A 49 -13.14 -20.35 -34.13
CA ILE A 49 -13.08 -21.80 -34.27
C ILE A 49 -13.49 -22.41 -32.94
N VAL A 50 -14.53 -23.23 -32.96
CA VAL A 50 -15.02 -24.00 -31.81
C VAL A 50 -14.63 -25.45 -32.02
N ASP A 51 -13.56 -25.87 -31.38
CA ASP A 51 -13.03 -27.24 -31.40
C ASP A 51 -13.60 -28.07 -30.22
N GLY A 52 -13.51 -29.39 -30.29
CA GLY A 52 -14.06 -30.31 -29.28
C GLY A 52 -15.57 -30.54 -29.40
N CYS A 53 -16.16 -30.28 -30.57
CA CYS A 53 -17.55 -30.63 -30.87
C CYS A 53 -17.72 -32.15 -31.02
N PRO A 54 -18.87 -32.74 -30.62
CA PRO A 54 -19.15 -34.16 -30.84
C PRO A 54 -19.08 -34.57 -32.31
N VAL A 55 -18.47 -35.72 -32.57
CA VAL A 55 -18.45 -36.36 -33.90
C VAL A 55 -19.71 -37.21 -34.07
N VAL A 56 -20.61 -36.78 -34.96
CA VAL A 56 -21.91 -37.41 -35.20
C VAL A 56 -22.16 -37.61 -36.69
N GLY A 57 -22.91 -38.65 -37.05
CA GLY A 57 -23.33 -38.86 -38.44
C GLY A 57 -24.38 -37.86 -38.92
N LYS A 58 -24.54 -37.74 -40.24
CA LYS A 58 -25.44 -36.83 -40.96
C LYS A 58 -26.83 -36.63 -40.33
N ALA A 59 -27.48 -37.71 -39.88
CA ALA A 59 -28.81 -37.66 -39.26
C ALA A 59 -28.90 -36.84 -37.96
N LYS A 60 -27.78 -36.65 -37.24
CA LYS A 60 -27.72 -35.89 -35.98
C LYS A 60 -26.95 -34.57 -36.11
N ALA A 61 -26.37 -34.28 -37.28
CA ALA A 61 -25.52 -33.12 -37.47
C ALA A 61 -26.30 -31.80 -37.39
N ASP A 62 -27.49 -31.73 -37.97
CA ASP A 62 -28.34 -30.53 -37.92
C ASP A 62 -28.80 -30.23 -36.48
N LEU A 63 -29.09 -31.29 -35.71
CA LEU A 63 -29.44 -31.15 -34.30
C LEU A 63 -28.26 -30.59 -33.50
N LEU A 64 -27.04 -31.11 -33.71
CA LEU A 64 -25.84 -30.62 -33.06
C LEU A 64 -25.55 -29.15 -33.44
N LYS A 65 -25.67 -28.80 -34.72
CA LYS A 65 -25.50 -27.43 -35.21
C LYS A 65 -26.46 -26.47 -34.51
N ASN A 66 -27.74 -26.85 -34.38
CA ASN A 66 -28.74 -26.02 -33.69
C ASN A 66 -28.47 -25.85 -32.19
N VAL A 67 -27.98 -26.90 -31.52
CA VAL A 67 -27.59 -26.82 -30.10
C VAL A 67 -26.41 -25.87 -29.88
N LEU A 68 -25.39 -25.96 -30.73
CA LEU A 68 -24.22 -25.08 -30.67
C LEU A 68 -24.63 -23.63 -31.01
N LEU A 69 -25.39 -23.41 -32.08
CA LEU A 69 -25.90 -22.09 -32.44
C LEU A 69 -26.69 -21.44 -31.30
N LYS A 70 -27.60 -22.17 -30.66
CA LYS A 70 -28.39 -21.65 -29.52
C LYS A 70 -27.52 -21.23 -28.33
N LYS A 71 -26.40 -21.93 -28.09
CA LYS A 71 -25.44 -21.57 -27.03
C LYS A 71 -24.65 -20.32 -27.39
N PHE A 72 -24.14 -20.25 -28.61
CA PHE A 72 -23.27 -19.15 -29.06
C PHE A 72 -24.06 -17.88 -29.44
N SER A 73 -25.34 -17.99 -29.79
CA SER A 73 -26.22 -16.84 -30.06
C SER A 73 -26.57 -16.04 -28.81
N ALA A 74 -26.35 -16.59 -27.61
CA ALA A 74 -26.53 -15.87 -26.35
C ALA A 74 -25.48 -14.74 -26.16
N ILE A 75 -24.35 -14.82 -26.88
CA ILE A 75 -23.25 -13.87 -26.77
C ILE A 75 -23.47 -12.67 -27.70
N GLY A 76 -24.04 -12.91 -28.87
CA GLY A 76 -24.30 -11.89 -29.88
C GLY A 76 -24.81 -12.49 -31.19
N GLU A 77 -25.08 -11.61 -32.14
CA GLU A 77 -25.61 -11.98 -33.46
C GLU A 77 -24.56 -12.72 -34.30
N ILE A 78 -24.93 -13.90 -34.78
CA ILE A 78 -24.10 -14.77 -35.63
C ILE A 78 -24.50 -14.55 -37.08
N ILE A 79 -23.58 -14.05 -37.90
CA ILE A 79 -23.78 -13.80 -39.32
C ILE A 79 -23.60 -15.09 -40.12
N TYR A 80 -22.64 -15.93 -39.72
CA TYR A 80 -22.31 -17.14 -40.46
C TYR A 80 -21.96 -18.29 -39.52
N SER A 81 -22.39 -19.50 -39.90
CA SER A 81 -22.09 -20.72 -39.15
C SER A 81 -21.89 -21.92 -40.07
N ASN A 82 -20.76 -22.62 -39.87
CA ASN A 82 -20.45 -23.81 -40.64
C ASN A 82 -19.94 -24.93 -39.72
N LEU A 83 -20.59 -26.09 -39.83
CA LEU A 83 -20.20 -27.33 -39.14
C LEU A 83 -19.72 -28.32 -40.21
N PRO A 84 -18.42 -28.33 -40.53
CA PRO A 84 -17.88 -29.18 -41.59
C PRO A 84 -18.07 -30.68 -41.30
N MET A 85 -18.21 -31.45 -42.37
CA MET A 85 -18.28 -32.92 -42.36
C MET A 85 -17.05 -33.50 -43.05
N ASN A 86 -16.65 -34.70 -42.61
CA ASN A 86 -15.58 -35.48 -43.20
C ASN A 86 -16.08 -36.35 -44.36
N ASP A 87 -15.15 -37.00 -45.07
CA ASP A 87 -15.44 -37.88 -46.22
C ASP A 87 -16.32 -39.09 -45.88
N THR A 88 -16.48 -39.40 -44.58
CA THR A 88 -17.33 -40.48 -44.06
C THR A 88 -18.73 -40.01 -43.62
N GLU A 89 -19.17 -38.81 -44.03
CA GLU A 89 -20.45 -38.18 -43.66
C GLU A 89 -20.66 -38.00 -42.12
N GLN A 90 -19.58 -37.80 -41.37
CA GLN A 90 -19.61 -37.45 -39.95
C GLN A 90 -19.08 -36.03 -39.72
N THR A 91 -19.51 -35.36 -38.65
CA THR A 91 -19.01 -34.02 -38.30
C THR A 91 -17.51 -34.05 -37.96
N SER A 92 -16.75 -33.05 -38.40
CA SER A 92 -15.29 -33.04 -38.27
C SER A 92 -14.76 -32.70 -36.87
N GLY A 93 -15.65 -32.53 -35.89
CA GLY A 93 -15.28 -32.21 -34.49
C GLY A 93 -15.03 -30.73 -34.20
N TYR A 94 -15.13 -29.86 -35.20
CA TYR A 94 -14.98 -28.40 -35.04
C TYR A 94 -16.04 -27.63 -35.82
N MET A 95 -16.28 -26.38 -35.43
CA MET A 95 -17.28 -25.49 -36.03
C MET A 95 -16.72 -24.09 -36.22
N PHE A 96 -17.05 -23.43 -37.32
CA PHE A 96 -16.76 -22.01 -37.55
C PHE A 96 -17.99 -21.16 -37.26
N LEU A 97 -17.81 -20.08 -36.51
CA LEU A 97 -18.84 -19.08 -36.22
C LEU A 97 -18.29 -17.69 -36.49
N THR A 98 -19.03 -16.87 -37.23
CA THR A 98 -18.66 -15.48 -37.50
C THR A 98 -19.69 -14.54 -36.89
N TYR A 99 -19.23 -13.65 -36.01
CA TYR A 99 -20.06 -12.65 -35.35
C TYR A 99 -20.14 -11.35 -36.14
N ALA A 100 -21.13 -10.52 -35.82
CA ALA A 100 -21.27 -9.19 -36.41
C ALA A 100 -20.08 -8.27 -36.15
N THR A 101 -19.43 -8.39 -34.98
CA THR A 101 -18.27 -7.56 -34.61
C THR A 101 -17.11 -8.38 -34.06
N PRO A 102 -15.85 -7.92 -34.20
CA PRO A 102 -14.67 -8.57 -33.63
C PRO A 102 -14.70 -8.64 -32.09
N GLU A 103 -15.36 -7.68 -31.45
CA GLU A 103 -15.51 -7.60 -30.00
C GLU A 103 -16.35 -8.76 -29.47
N LEU A 104 -17.43 -9.11 -30.17
CA LEU A 104 -18.28 -10.26 -29.85
C LEU A 104 -17.54 -11.58 -30.02
N ALA A 105 -16.71 -11.70 -31.06
CA ALA A 105 -15.84 -12.86 -31.26
C ALA A 105 -14.83 -13.01 -30.12
N THR A 106 -14.19 -11.91 -29.70
CA THR A 106 -13.24 -11.90 -28.57
C THR A 106 -13.93 -12.26 -27.26
N LYS A 107 -15.15 -11.76 -27.05
CA LYS A 107 -15.99 -12.09 -25.89
C LYS A 107 -16.36 -13.58 -25.89
N ALA A 108 -16.74 -14.13 -27.04
CA ALA A 108 -17.06 -15.55 -27.19
C ALA A 108 -15.86 -16.45 -26.86
N VAL A 109 -14.65 -16.09 -27.29
CA VAL A 109 -13.41 -16.80 -26.93
C VAL A 109 -13.18 -16.76 -25.41
N LYS A 110 -13.41 -15.62 -24.75
CA LYS A 110 -13.20 -15.50 -23.29
C LYS A 110 -14.23 -16.30 -22.49
N GLU A 111 -15.50 -16.27 -22.88
CA GLU A 111 -16.61 -16.83 -22.09
C GLU A 111 -16.86 -18.32 -22.36
N MET A 112 -16.61 -18.79 -23.58
CA MET A 112 -16.99 -20.16 -24.01
C MET A 112 -15.82 -21.13 -24.09
N ASN A 113 -14.58 -20.66 -23.96
CA ASN A 113 -13.41 -21.54 -23.98
C ASN A 113 -13.34 -22.40 -22.70
N ASN A 114 -13.06 -23.70 -22.85
CA ASN A 114 -13.13 -24.74 -21.82
C ASN A 114 -14.53 -25.05 -21.28
N LEU A 115 -15.59 -24.73 -22.03
CA LEU A 115 -16.95 -25.09 -21.63
C LEU A 115 -17.22 -26.58 -21.87
N ALA A 116 -17.52 -27.34 -20.81
CA ALA A 116 -17.96 -28.73 -20.94
C ALA A 116 -19.36 -28.80 -21.57
N LEU A 117 -19.47 -29.43 -22.74
CA LEU A 117 -20.74 -29.68 -23.41
C LEU A 117 -21.45 -30.90 -22.81
N ASP A 118 -20.68 -31.95 -22.54
CA ASP A 118 -21.10 -33.15 -21.81
C ASP A 118 -19.90 -33.77 -21.05
N LYS A 119 -20.01 -35.01 -20.56
CA LYS A 119 -18.94 -35.68 -19.80
C LYS A 119 -17.69 -36.00 -20.64
N ALA A 120 -17.82 -36.08 -21.96
CA ALA A 120 -16.76 -36.48 -22.89
C ALA A 120 -16.23 -35.31 -23.75
N HIS A 121 -17.03 -34.26 -23.96
CA HIS A 121 -16.72 -33.17 -24.88
C HIS A 121 -16.59 -31.84 -24.14
N THR A 122 -15.42 -31.20 -24.27
CA THR A 122 -15.14 -29.84 -23.78
C THR A 122 -14.81 -28.96 -24.98
N LEU A 123 -15.51 -27.84 -25.09
CA LEU A 123 -15.34 -26.89 -26.19
C LEU A 123 -14.07 -26.06 -25.98
N LEU A 124 -13.24 -26.00 -27.01
CA LEU A 124 -12.06 -25.15 -27.07
C LEU A 124 -12.31 -24.07 -28.11
N VAL A 125 -12.37 -22.82 -27.67
CA VAL A 125 -12.74 -21.70 -28.54
C VAL A 125 -11.53 -20.82 -28.79
N THR A 126 -11.19 -20.63 -30.06
CA THR A 126 -10.03 -19.82 -30.50
C THR A 126 -10.42 -18.89 -31.64
N SER A 127 -9.72 -17.75 -31.76
CA SER A 127 -9.93 -16.83 -32.89
C SER A 127 -9.23 -17.36 -34.15
N LEU A 128 -9.87 -17.24 -35.32
CA LEU A 128 -9.27 -17.58 -36.60
C LEU A 128 -8.01 -16.73 -36.88
N SER A 129 -8.00 -15.48 -36.41
CA SER A 129 -6.83 -14.61 -36.48
C SER A 129 -5.62 -15.17 -35.73
N ASP A 130 -5.85 -15.81 -34.58
CA ASP A 130 -4.78 -16.34 -33.74
C ASP A 130 -4.25 -17.66 -34.29
N TYR A 131 -5.13 -18.48 -34.86
CA TYR A 131 -4.72 -19.68 -35.61
C TYR A 131 -3.84 -19.32 -36.81
N SER A 132 -4.23 -18.29 -37.58
CA SER A 132 -3.46 -17.79 -38.73
C SER A 132 -2.09 -17.26 -38.30
N LYS A 133 -2.01 -16.55 -37.18
CA LYS A 133 -0.73 -16.13 -36.57
C LYS A 133 0.11 -17.32 -36.10
N SER A 134 -0.52 -18.38 -35.60
CA SER A 134 0.16 -19.59 -35.10
C SER A 134 0.74 -20.45 -36.23
N ILE A 135 0.10 -20.46 -37.40
CA ILE A 135 0.62 -21.13 -38.60
C ILE A 135 1.72 -20.30 -39.26
N ASN A 136 1.56 -18.97 -39.26
CA ASN A 136 2.55 -18.04 -39.83
C ASN A 136 3.66 -17.67 -38.84
N VAL A 137 4.02 -18.56 -37.92
CA VAL A 137 5.23 -18.40 -37.11
C VAL A 137 6.43 -18.76 -37.99
N GLY A 138 7.36 -17.83 -38.15
CA GLY A 138 8.60 -18.08 -38.90
C GLY A 138 9.34 -19.30 -38.36
N LYS A 139 9.85 -20.16 -39.27
CA LYS A 139 10.60 -21.38 -38.90
C LYS A 139 11.85 -21.13 -38.05
N HIS A 140 12.32 -19.88 -38.01
CA HIS A 140 13.46 -19.45 -37.22
C HIS A 140 13.00 -18.60 -36.04
N TRP A 141 13.20 -19.12 -34.83
CA TRP A 141 13.09 -18.33 -33.61
C TRP A 141 14.27 -17.37 -33.56
N ASN A 142 13.98 -16.08 -33.72
CA ASN A 142 14.94 -15.03 -33.43
C ASN A 142 14.76 -14.65 -31.95
N PRO A 143 15.77 -14.88 -31.09
CA PRO A 143 15.71 -14.44 -29.70
C PRO A 143 15.42 -12.93 -29.68
N PRO A 144 14.42 -12.47 -28.92
CA PRO A 144 14.17 -11.04 -28.80
C PRO A 144 15.44 -10.36 -28.31
N GLU A 145 15.80 -9.23 -28.92
CA GLU A 145 16.95 -8.45 -28.49
C GLU A 145 16.81 -8.10 -27.01
N LYS A 146 17.83 -8.45 -26.23
CA LYS A 146 17.86 -8.08 -24.81
C LYS A 146 17.81 -6.57 -24.74
N LYS A 147 16.79 -6.02 -24.07
CA LYS A 147 16.74 -4.58 -23.80
C LYS A 147 18.06 -4.15 -23.17
N PRO A 148 18.70 -3.08 -23.66
CA PRO A 148 19.93 -2.59 -23.06
C PRO A 148 19.70 -2.29 -21.58
N TYR A 149 20.62 -2.74 -20.74
CA TYR A 149 20.57 -2.48 -19.31
C TYR A 149 20.70 -0.98 -19.07
N HIS A 150 19.69 -0.38 -18.46
CA HIS A 150 19.78 0.99 -17.97
C HIS A 150 20.34 0.96 -16.55
N ASP A 151 21.58 1.42 -16.40
CA ASP A 151 22.18 1.59 -15.08
C ASP A 151 21.48 2.74 -14.36
N VAL A 152 20.75 2.41 -13.30
CA VAL A 152 20.05 3.38 -12.42
C VAL A 152 20.92 3.78 -11.22
N GLY A 153 22.19 3.40 -11.23
CA GLY A 153 23.15 3.62 -10.16
C GLY A 153 22.86 2.78 -8.92
N ASN A 154 23.43 3.21 -7.79
CA ASN A 154 23.28 2.52 -6.52
C ASN A 154 21.91 2.82 -5.91
N LEU A 155 20.95 1.90 -6.09
CA LEU A 155 19.63 1.93 -5.48
C LEU A 155 19.63 1.78 -3.95
N ARG A 156 20.78 1.81 -3.28
CA ARG A 156 20.96 1.75 -1.82
C ARG A 156 21.99 2.76 -1.31
N SER A 157 22.32 3.78 -2.10
CA SER A 157 23.34 4.78 -1.79
C SER A 157 23.12 5.53 -0.48
N TRP A 158 21.87 5.76 -0.07
CA TRP A 158 21.59 6.47 1.17
C TRP A 158 22.08 5.70 2.41
N LEU A 159 22.24 4.37 2.32
CA LEU A 159 22.81 3.56 3.40
C LEU A 159 24.32 3.80 3.57
N LEU A 160 24.99 4.35 2.56
CA LEU A 160 26.41 4.68 2.58
C LEU A 160 26.69 6.07 3.17
N ASN A 161 25.65 6.76 3.68
CA ASN A 161 25.86 8.04 4.35
C ASN A 161 26.75 7.85 5.58
N GLU A 162 27.91 8.52 5.59
CA GLU A 162 28.92 8.39 6.64
C GLU A 162 28.39 8.74 8.04
N PHE A 163 27.38 9.61 8.12
CA PHE A 163 26.76 10.05 9.37
C PHE A 163 25.51 9.25 9.74
N ALA A 164 25.20 8.18 9.00
CA ALA A 164 24.00 7.36 9.17
C ALA A 164 22.71 8.20 9.29
N ARG A 165 22.59 9.28 8.50
CA ARG A 165 21.42 10.17 8.54
C ARG A 165 20.20 9.46 7.99
N ASN A 166 19.03 9.79 8.52
CA ASN A 166 17.76 9.32 7.99
C ASN A 166 17.30 10.24 6.84
N GLN A 167 16.58 9.68 5.86
CA GLN A 167 15.88 10.47 4.85
C GLN A 167 14.39 10.50 5.13
N PHE A 168 13.73 11.57 4.72
CA PHE A 168 12.27 11.65 4.69
C PHE A 168 11.80 12.36 3.43
N ALA A 169 10.56 12.05 3.03
CA ALA A 169 9.86 12.71 1.95
C ALA A 169 8.68 13.53 2.49
N LEU A 170 8.41 14.64 1.81
CA LEU A 170 7.24 15.49 2.02
C LEU A 170 6.46 15.60 0.71
N LEU A 171 5.15 15.40 0.78
CA LEU A 171 4.21 15.88 -0.23
C LEU A 171 3.51 17.11 0.35
N HIS A 172 3.75 18.28 -0.23
CA HIS A 172 3.32 19.57 0.33
C HIS A 172 2.87 20.53 -0.78
N GLN A 173 2.56 21.78 -0.42
CA GLN A 173 1.90 22.75 -1.30
C GLN A 173 0.60 22.18 -1.88
N ASN A 174 -0.23 21.58 -1.03
CA ASN A 174 -1.50 20.95 -1.38
C ASN A 174 -1.38 19.76 -2.36
N GLY A 175 -0.19 19.16 -2.47
CA GLY A 175 0.06 18.03 -3.37
C GLY A 175 0.96 18.39 -4.56
N ASP A 176 1.15 19.67 -4.85
CA ASP A 176 1.84 20.14 -6.04
C ASP A 176 3.36 19.95 -5.97
N LYS A 177 3.92 19.75 -4.77
CA LYS A 177 5.37 19.65 -4.59
C LYS A 177 5.76 18.44 -3.76
N CYS A 178 6.71 17.66 -4.27
CA CYS A 178 7.34 16.57 -3.54
C CYS A 178 8.83 16.89 -3.30
N SER A 179 9.27 16.72 -2.06
CA SER A 179 10.65 17.04 -1.65
C SER A 179 11.22 15.94 -0.77
N ILE A 180 12.50 15.65 -0.92
CA ILE A 180 13.22 14.63 -0.17
C ILE A 180 14.40 15.29 0.55
N PHE A 181 14.58 14.96 1.83
CA PHE A 181 15.57 15.59 2.69
C PHE A 181 16.37 14.55 3.45
N TRP A 182 17.62 14.89 3.77
CA TRP A 182 18.34 14.30 4.89
C TRP A 182 17.95 15.00 6.18
N HIS A 183 17.68 14.23 7.22
CA HIS A 183 17.49 14.72 8.57
C HIS A 183 18.85 14.90 9.27
N THR A 184 19.06 16.06 9.88
CA THR A 184 20.15 16.33 10.84
C THR A 184 19.57 16.85 12.15
N ASN A 185 20.39 17.08 13.19
CA ASN A 185 19.90 17.60 14.47
C ASN A 185 19.52 19.08 14.44
N SER A 186 19.98 19.85 13.44
CA SER A 186 19.85 21.32 13.43
C SER A 186 18.99 21.82 12.27
N GLU A 187 19.11 21.20 11.10
CA GLU A 187 18.34 21.56 9.90
C GLU A 187 18.17 20.37 8.95
N GLU A 188 17.23 20.48 8.02
CA GLU A 188 17.10 19.54 6.92
C GLU A 188 18.01 19.90 5.74
N ILE A 189 18.63 18.90 5.11
CA ILE A 189 19.40 19.09 3.89
C ILE A 189 18.59 18.56 2.72
N ARG A 190 18.12 19.45 1.85
CA ARG A 190 17.34 19.08 0.67
C ARG A 190 18.20 18.28 -0.31
N ILE A 191 17.65 17.16 -0.78
CA ILE A 191 18.27 16.27 -1.75
C ILE A 191 17.70 16.56 -3.13
N GLU A 192 16.39 16.38 -3.27
CA GLU A 192 15.65 16.55 -4.51
C GLU A 192 14.30 17.20 -4.19
N GLU A 193 13.84 18.05 -5.10
CA GLU A 193 12.52 18.68 -5.04
C GLU A 193 12.02 18.84 -6.47
N ARG A 194 10.78 18.41 -6.69
CA ARG A 194 10.14 18.48 -8.00
C ARG A 194 8.69 18.92 -7.83
N ASP A 195 8.30 19.85 -8.68
CA ASP A 195 6.91 20.20 -8.90
C ASP A 195 6.21 19.06 -9.64
N ASP A 196 4.95 18.80 -9.32
CA ASP A 196 4.07 17.80 -9.92
C ASP A 196 4.69 16.40 -10.02
N TRP A 197 5.53 16.04 -9.05
CA TRP A 197 6.21 14.74 -9.05
C TRP A 197 5.23 13.57 -8.88
N SER A 198 4.10 13.83 -8.24
CA SER A 198 3.01 12.87 -8.03
C SER A 198 1.70 13.63 -8.13
N GLU A 199 0.77 13.14 -8.97
CA GLU A 199 -0.61 13.64 -9.04
C GLU A 199 -1.45 13.14 -7.85
N GLY A 200 -0.97 12.08 -7.19
CA GLY A 200 -1.60 11.48 -6.02
C GLY A 200 -0.61 11.28 -4.88
N TRP A 201 -0.80 10.20 -4.13
CA TRP A 201 -0.03 9.94 -2.91
C TRP A 201 1.37 9.41 -3.26
N ILE A 202 2.32 9.64 -2.36
CA ILE A 202 3.66 9.04 -2.44
C ILE A 202 3.76 7.85 -1.48
N HIS A 203 4.53 6.83 -1.86
CA HIS A 203 4.69 5.63 -1.03
C HIS A 203 6.10 5.06 -1.16
N TRP A 204 6.82 4.91 -0.03
CA TRP A 204 8.11 4.22 -0.02
C TRP A 204 7.92 2.71 -0.13
N SER A 205 8.79 2.03 -0.87
CA SER A 205 8.87 0.57 -0.78
C SER A 205 9.39 0.12 0.60
N PRO A 206 9.10 -1.11 1.06
CA PRO A 206 9.42 -1.58 2.41
C PRO A 206 10.88 -1.44 2.85
N HIS A 207 11.84 -1.49 1.94
CA HIS A 207 13.26 -1.28 2.26
C HIS A 207 13.76 0.12 1.88
N GLY A 208 12.88 1.01 1.42
CA GLY A 208 13.23 2.34 0.96
C GLY A 208 13.96 2.37 -0.38
N THR A 209 14.05 1.25 -1.10
CA THR A 209 14.71 1.16 -2.42
C THR A 209 14.04 2.07 -3.46
N TYR A 210 12.71 2.12 -3.45
CA TYR A 210 11.91 2.87 -4.39
C TYR A 210 11.01 3.86 -3.69
N LEU A 211 10.86 5.03 -4.28
CA LEU A 211 9.73 5.92 -4.03
C LEU A 211 8.71 5.71 -5.15
N ALA A 212 7.47 5.34 -4.80
CA ALA A 212 6.37 5.24 -5.74
C ALA A 212 5.59 6.55 -5.78
N THR A 213 5.33 7.05 -6.99
CA THR A 213 4.48 8.22 -7.25
C THR A 213 3.30 7.82 -8.13
N MET A 214 2.15 8.41 -7.88
CA MET A 214 0.90 8.09 -8.57
C MET A 214 0.60 9.11 -9.66
N HIS A 215 0.21 8.61 -10.83
CA HIS A 215 -0.19 9.40 -11.99
C HIS A 215 -1.44 8.78 -12.62
N SER A 216 -2.24 9.59 -13.31
CA SER A 216 -3.43 9.16 -14.06
C SER A 216 -3.15 8.00 -15.03
N GLN A 217 -1.96 7.97 -15.62
CA GLN A 217 -1.52 6.90 -16.52
C GLN A 217 -0.92 5.67 -15.81
N GLY A 218 -0.66 5.77 -14.50
CA GLY A 218 -0.15 4.69 -13.65
C GLY A 218 0.95 5.07 -12.68
N VAL A 219 1.64 4.07 -12.17
CA VAL A 219 2.62 4.24 -11.10
C VAL A 219 4.02 4.35 -11.67
N ILE A 220 4.83 5.24 -11.13
CA ILE A 220 6.25 5.36 -11.46
C ILE A 220 7.07 5.09 -10.20
N LEU A 221 8.11 4.27 -10.33
CA LEU A 221 9.09 4.01 -9.29
C LEU A 221 10.37 4.80 -9.56
N TRP A 222 10.83 5.49 -8.53
CA TRP A 222 12.04 6.31 -8.54
C TRP A 222 13.06 5.75 -7.57
N GLY A 223 14.35 5.81 -7.91
CA GLY A 223 15.42 5.25 -7.09
C GLY A 223 16.79 5.84 -7.42
N GLY A 224 17.80 5.42 -6.66
CA GLY A 224 19.16 5.96 -6.76
C GLY A 224 19.30 7.34 -6.10
N ASP A 225 20.51 7.91 -6.20
CA ASP A 225 20.93 9.12 -5.48
C ASP A 225 20.11 10.35 -5.89
N LYS A 226 19.81 10.45 -7.19
CA LYS A 226 19.07 11.56 -7.81
C LYS A 226 17.60 11.22 -8.08
N PHE A 227 17.11 10.10 -7.53
CA PHE A 227 15.74 9.63 -7.78
C PHE A 227 15.40 9.61 -9.28
N GLU A 228 16.17 8.84 -10.03
CA GLU A 228 15.92 8.59 -11.44
C GLU A 228 14.80 7.57 -11.59
N ARG A 229 14.11 7.63 -12.74
CA ARG A 229 13.00 6.73 -13.03
C ARG A 229 13.52 5.31 -13.26
N VAL A 230 13.15 4.40 -12.36
CA VAL A 230 13.53 2.98 -12.44
C VAL A 230 12.54 2.20 -13.32
N ALA A 231 11.24 2.37 -13.07
CA ALA A 231 10.21 1.61 -13.75
C ALA A 231 8.88 2.36 -13.82
N ARG A 232 8.05 1.98 -14.79
CA ARG A 232 6.70 2.52 -15.00
C ARG A 232 5.71 1.37 -15.14
N PHE A 233 4.59 1.46 -14.43
CA PHE A 233 3.55 0.43 -14.36
C PHE A 233 2.25 1.04 -14.86
N ALA A 234 1.83 0.63 -16.06
CA ALA A 234 0.66 1.20 -16.73
C ALA A 234 -0.64 0.61 -16.16
N HIS A 235 -1.24 1.30 -15.20
CA HIS A 235 -2.56 1.03 -14.64
C HIS A 235 -3.25 2.38 -14.47
N ARG A 236 -4.33 2.65 -15.20
CA ARG A 236 -4.96 3.98 -15.11
C ARG A 236 -5.64 4.20 -13.76
N ASP A 237 -5.65 5.45 -13.32
CA ASP A 237 -6.42 5.92 -12.16
C ASP A 237 -6.19 5.08 -10.89
N VAL A 238 -4.93 4.74 -10.62
CA VAL A 238 -4.58 3.99 -9.41
C VAL A 238 -4.87 4.84 -8.18
N GLY A 239 -5.71 4.32 -7.28
CA GLY A 239 -6.01 4.96 -6.00
C GLY A 239 -5.14 4.43 -4.87
N MET A 240 -4.74 3.15 -4.92
CA MET A 240 -3.96 2.52 -3.85
C MET A 240 -2.87 1.61 -4.41
N LEU A 241 -1.74 1.54 -3.70
CA LEU A 241 -0.62 0.64 -4.02
C LEU A 241 -0.06 0.03 -2.74
N ASP A 242 0.48 -1.18 -2.85
CA ASP A 242 1.20 -1.84 -1.76
C ASP A 242 2.31 -2.73 -2.33
N PHE A 243 3.36 -2.97 -1.56
CA PHE A 243 4.51 -3.77 -1.97
C PHE A 243 4.56 -5.09 -1.22
N SER A 244 5.15 -6.11 -1.85
CA SER A 244 5.56 -7.29 -1.11
C SER A 244 6.71 -6.94 -0.14
N PRO A 245 6.83 -7.63 1.01
CA PRO A 245 7.84 -7.35 2.03
C PRO A 245 9.27 -7.24 1.50
N ASN A 246 9.65 -8.06 0.52
CA ASN A 246 11.00 -8.04 -0.07
C ASN A 246 11.10 -7.26 -1.39
N GLU A 247 10.12 -6.40 -1.70
CA GLU A 247 10.10 -5.52 -2.87
C GLU A 247 10.14 -6.26 -4.23
N LYS A 248 9.83 -7.57 -4.26
CA LYS A 248 9.77 -8.34 -5.50
C LYS A 248 8.52 -8.01 -6.33
N PHE A 249 7.41 -7.74 -5.64
CA PHE A 249 6.12 -7.51 -6.25
C PHE A 249 5.46 -6.23 -5.73
N MET A 250 4.56 -5.68 -6.54
CA MET A 250 3.73 -4.54 -6.19
C MET A 250 2.29 -4.82 -6.61
N VAL A 251 1.33 -4.51 -5.75
CA VAL A 251 -0.09 -4.51 -6.08
C VAL A 251 -0.52 -3.08 -6.31
N THR A 252 -1.31 -2.88 -7.36
CA THR A 252 -1.95 -1.59 -7.66
C THR A 252 -3.44 -1.81 -7.79
N LEU A 253 -4.21 -0.82 -7.36
CA LEU A 253 -5.65 -0.89 -7.30
C LEU A 253 -6.27 0.38 -7.90
N SER A 254 -7.17 0.19 -8.85
CA SER A 254 -7.99 1.26 -9.44
C SER A 254 -9.48 0.92 -9.31
N GLN A 255 -10.33 1.94 -9.31
CA GLN A 255 -11.76 1.73 -9.39
C GLN A 255 -12.13 1.25 -10.80
N ASN A 256 -12.96 0.22 -10.91
CA ASN A 256 -13.32 -0.32 -12.22
C ASN A 256 -14.11 0.72 -13.04
N ALA A 257 -13.67 0.96 -14.28
CA ALA A 257 -14.22 2.02 -15.12
C ALA A 257 -15.70 1.80 -15.48
N GLU A 258 -16.08 0.58 -15.87
CA GLU A 258 -17.47 0.25 -16.21
C GLU A 258 -18.39 0.32 -14.98
N ALA A 259 -17.88 -0.09 -13.82
CA ALA A 259 -18.60 -0.01 -12.57
C ALA A 259 -18.80 1.45 -12.12
N ARG A 260 -17.82 2.32 -12.36
CA ARG A 260 -17.91 3.77 -12.11
C ARG A 260 -19.03 4.41 -12.94
N GLU A 261 -19.14 4.07 -14.23
CA GLU A 261 -20.22 4.56 -15.10
C GLU A 261 -21.62 4.12 -14.61
N LYS A 262 -21.70 2.89 -14.07
CA LYS A 262 -22.94 2.32 -13.50
C LYS A 262 -23.18 2.68 -12.04
N GLN A 263 -22.42 3.63 -11.47
CA GLN A 263 -22.45 4.03 -10.05
C GLN A 263 -22.27 2.87 -9.04
N ASN A 264 -21.66 1.76 -9.47
CA ASN A 264 -21.30 0.65 -8.60
C ASN A 264 -19.87 0.86 -8.09
N HIS A 265 -19.73 1.65 -7.03
CA HIS A 265 -18.42 2.00 -6.47
C HIS A 265 -17.64 0.83 -5.84
N SER A 266 -18.26 -0.34 -5.69
CA SER A 266 -17.66 -1.46 -4.97
C SER A 266 -16.68 -2.29 -5.79
N LEU A 267 -16.76 -2.26 -7.12
CA LEU A 267 -15.92 -3.11 -7.99
C LEU A 267 -14.63 -2.38 -8.36
N CYS A 268 -13.49 -3.05 -8.14
CA CYS A 268 -12.17 -2.51 -8.42
C CYS A 268 -11.32 -3.49 -9.23
N ASP A 269 -10.39 -2.94 -10.01
CA ASP A 269 -9.39 -3.69 -10.76
C ASP A 269 -8.05 -3.63 -10.04
N MET A 270 -7.43 -4.79 -9.89
CA MET A 270 -6.18 -4.97 -9.16
C MET A 270 -5.18 -5.69 -10.04
N ILE A 271 -3.96 -5.16 -10.10
CA ILE A 271 -2.87 -5.76 -10.87
C ILE A 271 -1.69 -5.99 -9.95
N ILE A 272 -1.20 -7.24 -9.93
CA ILE A 272 0.07 -7.61 -9.31
C ILE A 272 1.17 -7.51 -10.37
N TRP A 273 2.24 -6.80 -10.05
CA TRP A 273 3.38 -6.55 -10.92
C TRP A 273 4.64 -7.20 -10.36
N ASP A 274 5.50 -7.70 -11.25
CA ASP A 274 6.90 -8.00 -10.93
C ASP A 274 7.68 -6.68 -11.01
N VAL A 275 8.19 -6.21 -9.87
CA VAL A 275 8.84 -4.89 -9.77
C VAL A 275 10.11 -4.83 -10.62
N ARG A 276 10.87 -5.93 -10.66
CA ARG A 276 12.14 -5.97 -11.39
C ARG A 276 11.93 -6.09 -12.89
N LYS A 277 10.94 -6.86 -13.33
CA LYS A 277 10.63 -7.04 -14.76
C LYS A 277 9.77 -5.91 -15.32
N GLY A 278 9.01 -5.21 -14.49
CA GLY A 278 8.05 -4.19 -14.93
C GLY A 278 6.84 -4.77 -15.66
N THR A 279 6.51 -6.06 -15.43
CA THR A 279 5.46 -6.77 -16.16
C THR A 279 4.33 -7.21 -15.23
N PRO A 280 3.07 -7.22 -15.70
CA PRO A 280 1.95 -7.71 -14.90
C PRO A 280 2.08 -9.23 -14.70
N CYS A 281 2.03 -9.67 -13.46
CA CYS A 281 1.99 -11.07 -13.08
C CYS A 281 0.59 -11.64 -13.20
N ARG A 282 -0.40 -10.91 -12.66
CA ARG A 282 -1.80 -11.35 -12.63
C ARG A 282 -2.74 -10.17 -12.40
N ASN A 283 -3.91 -10.25 -13.04
CA ASN A 283 -5.00 -9.29 -12.90
C ASN A 283 -6.15 -9.92 -12.12
N PHE A 284 -6.81 -9.10 -11.30
CA PHE A 284 -7.97 -9.46 -10.51
C PHE A 284 -9.01 -8.34 -10.62
N SER A 285 -10.28 -8.71 -10.60
CA SER A 285 -11.39 -7.76 -10.48
C SER A 285 -12.31 -8.25 -9.38
N GLY A 286 -12.73 -7.36 -8.48
CA GLY A 286 -13.56 -7.75 -7.35
C GLY A 286 -13.81 -6.61 -6.38
N SER A 287 -14.66 -6.87 -5.40
CA SER A 287 -14.94 -5.90 -4.34
C SER A 287 -13.89 -5.94 -3.25
N ILE A 288 -13.51 -4.76 -2.78
CA ILE A 288 -12.56 -4.58 -1.69
C ILE A 288 -13.34 -4.43 -0.40
N ASN A 289 -13.12 -5.35 0.53
CA ASN A 289 -13.67 -5.24 1.87
C ASN A 289 -12.69 -4.57 2.83
N SER A 290 -11.38 -4.65 2.55
CA SER A 290 -10.31 -4.07 3.35
C SER A 290 -9.03 -3.90 2.52
N TRP A 291 -8.20 -2.94 2.92
CA TRP A 291 -6.88 -2.71 2.35
C TRP A 291 -5.79 -2.84 3.44
N PRO A 292 -4.65 -3.49 3.16
CA PRO A 292 -4.33 -4.24 1.94
C PRO A 292 -5.19 -5.50 1.75
N THR A 293 -5.72 -5.68 0.53
CA THR A 293 -6.55 -6.85 0.18
C THR A 293 -5.70 -8.11 -0.01
N PHE A 294 -4.53 -7.93 -0.61
CA PHE A 294 -3.53 -8.98 -0.80
C PHE A 294 -2.49 -8.88 0.31
N LYS A 295 -2.41 -9.89 1.16
CA LYS A 295 -1.40 -10.00 2.22
C LYS A 295 -0.33 -11.00 1.79
N TRP A 296 0.93 -10.61 1.90
CA TRP A 296 2.09 -11.38 1.45
C TRP A 296 2.69 -12.21 2.58
N SER A 297 3.28 -13.36 2.24
CA SER A 297 4.19 -14.06 3.15
C SER A 297 5.50 -13.28 3.30
N HIS A 298 6.20 -13.50 4.41
CA HIS A 298 7.42 -12.77 4.78
C HIS A 298 8.57 -12.88 3.75
N ASP A 299 8.60 -13.93 2.94
CA ASP A 299 9.63 -14.28 1.95
C ASP A 299 9.22 -13.96 0.50
N ASP A 300 8.02 -13.39 0.32
CA ASP A 300 7.34 -13.18 -0.96
C ASP A 300 7.09 -14.48 -1.75
N ALA A 301 7.10 -15.65 -1.12
CA ALA A 301 6.80 -16.94 -1.78
C ALA A 301 5.29 -17.11 -2.05
N TYR A 302 4.45 -16.47 -1.23
CA TYR A 302 3.01 -16.59 -1.30
C TYR A 302 2.31 -15.24 -1.16
N VAL A 303 1.15 -15.13 -1.79
CA VAL A 303 0.22 -14.02 -1.59
C VAL A 303 -1.18 -14.56 -1.37
N ALA A 304 -1.88 -14.01 -0.39
CA ALA A 304 -3.23 -14.45 -0.04
C ALA A 304 -4.23 -13.30 -0.02
N THR A 305 -5.48 -13.60 -0.36
CA THR A 305 -6.61 -12.66 -0.27
C THR A 305 -7.82 -13.35 0.33
N LEU A 306 -8.60 -12.61 1.11
CA LEU A 306 -9.88 -13.09 1.64
C LEU A 306 -11.01 -12.63 0.73
N GLN A 307 -11.78 -13.57 0.17
CA GLN A 307 -12.93 -13.27 -0.68
C GLN A 307 -14.07 -14.25 -0.39
N GLY A 308 -15.27 -13.72 -0.14
CA GLY A 308 -16.46 -14.54 0.14
C GLY A 308 -16.28 -15.53 1.30
N GLY A 309 -15.57 -15.12 2.36
CA GLY A 309 -15.33 -15.96 3.53
C GLY A 309 -14.29 -17.08 3.34
N LYS A 310 -13.51 -17.04 2.25
CA LYS A 310 -12.49 -18.05 1.91
C LYS A 310 -11.16 -17.38 1.62
N ILE A 311 -10.05 -18.01 2.00
CA ILE A 311 -8.71 -17.49 1.74
C ILE A 311 -8.18 -18.14 0.45
N TYR A 312 -7.84 -17.33 -0.54
CA TYR A 312 -7.19 -17.77 -1.77
C TYR A 312 -5.69 -17.52 -1.64
N ILE A 313 -4.88 -18.57 -1.72
CA ILE A 313 -3.43 -18.49 -1.55
C ILE A 313 -2.75 -18.84 -2.88
N TYR A 314 -2.01 -17.89 -3.43
CA TYR A 314 -1.28 -18.02 -4.67
C TYR A 314 0.22 -18.16 -4.40
N GLU A 315 0.86 -19.08 -5.09
CA GLU A 315 2.33 -19.19 -5.14
C GLU A 315 2.87 -18.16 -6.13
N THR A 316 3.92 -17.43 -5.77
CA THR A 316 4.41 -16.29 -6.58
C THR A 316 5.25 -16.68 -7.79
N GLU A 317 5.73 -17.92 -7.88
CA GLU A 317 6.46 -18.40 -9.07
C GLU A 317 5.54 -18.48 -10.30
N SER A 318 4.32 -18.98 -10.10
CA SER A 318 3.35 -19.22 -11.17
C SER A 318 2.09 -18.35 -11.06
N PHE A 319 1.92 -17.65 -9.95
CA PHE A 319 0.69 -17.00 -9.51
C PHE A 319 -0.52 -17.93 -9.55
N ARG A 320 -0.35 -19.25 -9.46
CA ARG A 320 -1.45 -20.22 -9.42
C ARG A 320 -1.92 -20.46 -8.00
N LEU A 321 -3.18 -20.82 -7.86
CA LEU A 321 -3.79 -21.15 -6.57
C LEU A 321 -3.19 -22.48 -6.07
N ILE A 322 -2.65 -22.49 -4.85
CA ILE A 322 -2.16 -23.71 -4.21
C ILE A 322 -3.28 -24.75 -4.18
N ASP A 323 -2.97 -26.01 -4.48
CA ASP A 323 -3.92 -27.15 -4.55
C ASP A 323 -5.17 -26.91 -5.41
N LYS A 324 -5.16 -25.88 -6.27
CA LYS A 324 -6.31 -25.44 -7.09
C LYS A 324 -7.59 -25.16 -6.30
N LYS A 325 -7.50 -25.01 -4.97
CA LYS A 325 -8.65 -24.81 -4.08
C LYS A 325 -8.36 -23.73 -3.03
N PRO A 326 -9.31 -22.83 -2.75
CA PRO A 326 -9.16 -21.92 -1.63
C PRO A 326 -9.22 -22.67 -0.31
N LEU A 327 -8.64 -22.08 0.73
CA LEU A 327 -8.86 -22.50 2.11
C LEU A 327 -10.27 -22.08 2.53
N ALA A 328 -11.14 -23.06 2.70
CA ALA A 328 -12.52 -22.89 3.09
C ALA A 328 -12.81 -23.64 4.38
N MET A 329 -13.53 -23.01 5.29
CA MET A 329 -13.98 -23.58 6.55
C MET A 329 -15.51 -23.74 6.54
N PRO A 330 -16.10 -24.59 7.41
CA PRO A 330 -17.55 -24.74 7.50
C PRO A 330 -18.28 -23.43 7.81
N VAL A 331 -17.63 -22.56 8.59
CA VAL A 331 -18.05 -21.18 8.83
C VAL A 331 -17.11 -20.26 8.06
N SER A 332 -17.67 -19.20 7.45
CA SER A 332 -16.87 -18.23 6.68
C SER A 332 -15.77 -17.61 7.54
N ILE A 333 -14.56 -17.54 6.99
CA ILE A 333 -13.42 -16.87 7.62
C ILE A 333 -13.66 -15.37 7.60
N TYR A 334 -13.46 -14.72 8.74
CA TYR A 334 -13.70 -13.28 8.89
C TYR A 334 -12.46 -12.44 8.59
N ASP A 335 -11.30 -12.82 9.11
CA ASP A 335 -10.01 -12.18 8.81
C ASP A 335 -8.86 -13.19 8.97
N PHE A 336 -7.70 -12.84 8.41
CA PHE A 336 -6.47 -13.63 8.48
C PHE A 336 -5.23 -12.72 8.47
N ALA A 337 -4.12 -13.22 9.01
CA ALA A 337 -2.83 -12.52 8.96
C ALA A 337 -1.68 -13.52 8.77
N TRP A 338 -0.63 -13.08 8.07
CA TRP A 338 0.60 -13.85 7.95
C TRP A 338 1.51 -13.64 9.15
N SER A 339 2.21 -14.70 9.54
CA SER A 339 3.37 -14.57 10.42
C SER A 339 4.45 -13.72 9.74
N PRO A 340 5.05 -12.73 10.43
CA PRO A 340 6.11 -11.89 9.88
C PRO A 340 7.44 -12.62 9.59
N THR A 341 7.61 -13.87 10.06
CA THR A 341 8.89 -14.60 9.92
C THR A 341 8.76 -16.03 9.42
N GLU A 342 7.54 -16.55 9.31
CA GLU A 342 7.29 -17.94 8.92
C GLU A 342 6.11 -18.02 7.96
N ASN A 343 6.05 -19.07 7.16
CA ASN A 343 4.91 -19.33 6.26
C ASN A 343 3.74 -19.96 7.02
N ILE A 344 3.25 -19.22 8.03
CA ILE A 344 2.08 -19.55 8.84
C ILE A 344 1.03 -18.47 8.66
N ILE A 345 -0.21 -18.88 8.46
CA ILE A 345 -1.38 -17.99 8.49
C ILE A 345 -2.12 -18.20 9.80
N SER A 346 -2.44 -17.11 10.50
CA SER A 346 -3.50 -17.08 11.51
C SER A 346 -4.81 -16.63 10.87
N PHE A 347 -5.91 -17.27 11.23
CA PHE A 347 -7.25 -16.86 10.80
C PHE A 347 -8.28 -17.16 11.87
N TRP A 348 -9.45 -16.54 11.75
CA TRP A 348 -10.56 -16.85 12.65
C TRP A 348 -11.92 -16.92 11.95
N THR A 349 -12.81 -17.73 12.51
CA THR A 349 -14.21 -17.86 12.11
C THR A 349 -15.11 -17.45 13.27
N PRO A 350 -16.20 -16.70 13.02
CA PRO A 350 -17.10 -16.23 14.06
C PRO A 350 -17.96 -17.34 14.66
N GLU A 351 -18.55 -17.05 15.80
CA GLU A 351 -19.50 -17.93 16.47
C GLU A 351 -20.84 -17.99 15.71
N THR A 352 -21.38 -19.20 15.55
CA THR A 352 -22.73 -19.46 15.04
C THR A 352 -23.53 -20.24 16.08
N ASN A 353 -24.83 -20.41 15.89
CA ASN A 353 -25.70 -21.10 16.86
C ASN A 353 -25.19 -22.50 17.26
N ASN A 354 -24.46 -23.18 16.38
CA ASN A 354 -24.00 -24.56 16.59
C ASN A 354 -22.46 -24.69 16.68
N THR A 355 -21.70 -23.63 16.45
CA THR A 355 -20.23 -23.69 16.40
C THR A 355 -19.61 -22.49 17.12
N PRO A 356 -18.69 -22.70 18.08
CA PRO A 356 -17.99 -21.60 18.73
C PRO A 356 -17.14 -20.80 17.75
N ALA A 357 -16.77 -19.58 18.13
CA ALA A 357 -15.72 -18.86 17.41
C ALA A 357 -14.42 -19.66 17.48
N ARG A 358 -13.64 -19.63 16.42
CA ARG A 358 -12.43 -20.46 16.29
C ARG A 358 -11.29 -19.63 15.73
N VAL A 359 -10.15 -19.69 16.40
CA VAL A 359 -8.88 -19.15 15.90
C VAL A 359 -7.98 -20.33 15.57
N ALA A 360 -7.28 -20.26 14.44
CA ALA A 360 -6.40 -21.32 13.98
C ALA A 360 -5.10 -20.78 13.41
N LEU A 361 -4.02 -21.51 13.64
CA LEU A 361 -2.73 -21.36 12.98
C LEU A 361 -2.57 -22.48 11.96
N MET A 362 -2.20 -22.14 10.73
CA MET A 362 -2.03 -23.09 9.64
C MET A 362 -0.72 -22.85 8.90
N SER A 363 0.05 -23.91 8.67
CA SER A 363 1.29 -23.86 7.89
C SER A 363 1.02 -23.93 6.38
N ILE A 364 1.74 -23.13 5.60
CA ILE A 364 1.71 -23.11 4.13
C ILE A 364 3.07 -23.57 3.61
N PRO A 365 3.13 -24.46 2.59
CA PRO A 365 2.03 -24.93 1.75
C PRO A 365 1.30 -26.17 2.27
N SER A 366 1.73 -26.79 3.38
CA SER A 366 1.21 -28.09 3.81
C SER A 366 -0.29 -28.08 4.20
N ARG A 367 -0.86 -26.91 4.49
CA ARG A 367 -2.21 -26.69 5.02
C ARG A 367 -2.49 -27.46 6.32
N LYS A 368 -1.45 -27.88 7.02
CA LYS A 368 -1.58 -28.51 8.33
C LYS A 368 -1.91 -27.46 9.37
N GLU A 369 -3.00 -27.67 10.09
CA GLU A 369 -3.35 -26.90 11.28
C GLU A 369 -2.36 -27.23 12.40
N LEU A 370 -1.73 -26.18 12.94
CA LEU A 370 -0.68 -26.26 13.95
C LEU A 370 -1.24 -26.11 15.36
N CYS A 371 -2.16 -25.16 15.54
CA CYS A 371 -2.80 -24.86 16.80
C CYS A 371 -4.20 -24.30 16.53
N THR A 372 -5.16 -24.62 17.39
CA THR A 372 -6.53 -24.12 17.29
C THR A 372 -7.06 -23.80 18.68
N LYS A 373 -7.78 -22.69 18.81
CA LYS A 373 -8.45 -22.29 20.04
C LYS A 373 -9.91 -21.97 19.74
N ASN A 374 -10.82 -22.61 20.47
CA ASN A 374 -12.23 -22.26 20.45
C ASN A 374 -12.52 -21.21 21.53
N LEU A 375 -13.34 -20.24 21.17
CA LEU A 375 -13.73 -19.10 21.99
C LEU A 375 -15.26 -18.96 21.96
N PHE A 376 -15.83 -18.50 23.07
CA PHE A 376 -17.27 -18.35 23.26
C PHE A 376 -17.61 -16.91 23.60
N SER A 377 -18.82 -16.49 23.24
CA SER A 377 -19.34 -15.16 23.52
C SER A 377 -18.47 -14.07 22.89
N VAL A 378 -18.10 -14.27 21.63
CA VAL A 378 -17.18 -13.40 20.89
C VAL A 378 -17.95 -12.41 20.00
N ALA A 379 -17.65 -11.13 20.15
CA ALA A 379 -18.12 -10.08 19.26
C ALA A 379 -17.15 -9.86 18.08
N GLU A 380 -15.85 -9.73 18.37
CA GLU A 380 -14.80 -9.45 17.38
C GLU A 380 -13.45 -10.04 17.82
N ILE A 381 -12.59 -10.39 16.86
CA ILE A 381 -11.21 -10.80 17.09
C ILE A 381 -10.27 -10.00 16.20
N GLN A 382 -9.20 -9.48 16.78
CA GLN A 382 -8.07 -8.90 16.05
C GLN A 382 -6.82 -9.76 16.25
N LEU A 383 -6.11 -10.01 15.13
CA LEU A 383 -4.91 -10.85 15.08
C LEU A 383 -3.67 -9.95 14.98
N ILE A 384 -2.96 -9.75 16.09
CA ILE A 384 -1.85 -8.79 16.18
C ILE A 384 -0.53 -9.54 16.39
N TRP A 385 0.22 -9.73 15.31
CA TRP A 385 1.52 -10.39 15.33
C TRP A 385 2.61 -9.51 15.95
N HIS A 386 3.48 -10.13 16.74
CA HIS A 386 4.74 -9.53 17.15
C HIS A 386 5.63 -9.30 15.90
N PRO A 387 6.33 -8.17 15.76
CA PRO A 387 7.13 -7.89 14.55
C PRO A 387 8.21 -8.94 14.25
N GLN A 388 8.74 -9.63 15.26
CA GLN A 388 9.69 -10.75 15.10
C GLN A 388 9.03 -12.12 14.93
N GLY A 389 7.69 -12.19 14.85
CA GLY A 389 6.93 -13.44 14.71
C GLY A 389 6.97 -14.37 15.93
N ASP A 390 7.57 -13.94 17.04
CA ASP A 390 7.73 -14.76 18.25
C ASP A 390 6.43 -14.94 19.04
N PHE A 391 5.50 -13.99 18.91
CA PHE A 391 4.22 -14.00 19.60
C PHE A 391 3.07 -13.57 18.66
N LEU A 392 1.87 -14.03 18.96
CA LEU A 392 0.63 -13.54 18.38
C LEU A 392 -0.32 -13.16 19.51
N CYS A 393 -0.77 -11.90 19.53
CA CYS A 393 -1.88 -11.49 20.38
C CYS A 393 -3.19 -11.69 19.61
N VAL A 394 -4.07 -12.52 20.16
CA VAL A 394 -5.47 -12.60 19.75
C VAL A 394 -6.25 -11.72 20.71
N GLN A 395 -6.56 -10.50 20.27
CA GLN A 395 -7.40 -9.59 21.04
C GLN A 395 -8.86 -9.95 20.81
N VAL A 396 -9.53 -10.44 21.85
CA VAL A 396 -10.91 -10.92 21.80
C VAL A 396 -11.81 -9.90 22.47
N LEU A 397 -12.69 -9.28 21.70
CA LEU A 397 -13.82 -8.52 22.24
C LEU A 397 -14.93 -9.51 22.59
N ARG A 398 -15.16 -9.73 23.88
CA ARG A 398 -16.22 -10.60 24.39
C ARG A 398 -17.48 -9.80 24.69
N CYS A 399 -18.63 -10.47 24.73
CA CYS A 399 -19.91 -9.87 25.09
C CYS A 399 -20.72 -10.75 26.03
N ASN A 400 -21.48 -10.17 26.96
CA ASN A 400 -22.36 -10.94 27.84
C ASN A 400 -23.68 -11.34 27.15
N LYS A 401 -24.22 -10.46 26.30
CA LYS A 401 -25.47 -10.72 25.55
C LYS A 401 -25.38 -10.17 24.13
N LYS A 402 -25.91 -10.94 23.18
CA LYS A 402 -26.14 -10.53 21.79
C LYS A 402 -27.63 -10.21 21.61
N LYS A 403 -27.97 -8.99 21.22
CA LYS A 403 -29.33 -8.59 20.84
C LYS A 403 -29.37 -8.22 19.36
N ILE A 404 -30.44 -8.60 18.68
CA ILE A 404 -30.69 -8.20 17.30
C ILE A 404 -31.84 -7.20 17.34
N GLU A 405 -31.55 -5.92 17.08
CA GLU A 405 -32.54 -4.84 17.02
C GLU A 405 -32.51 -4.25 15.61
N GLY A 406 -33.65 -4.29 14.90
CA GLY A 406 -33.76 -3.69 13.56
C GLY A 406 -32.80 -4.28 12.50
N GLY A 407 -32.40 -5.55 12.64
CA GLY A 407 -31.43 -6.19 11.74
C GLY A 407 -29.96 -5.88 12.06
N GLN A 408 -29.68 -5.03 13.04
CA GLN A 408 -28.33 -4.78 13.54
C GLN A 408 -28.06 -5.60 14.80
N VAL A 409 -26.87 -6.19 14.86
CA VAL A 409 -26.40 -6.92 16.03
C VAL A 409 -25.81 -5.91 17.02
N LYS A 410 -26.42 -5.80 18.21
CA LYS A 410 -25.87 -5.06 19.35
C LYS A 410 -25.31 -6.03 20.38
N TYR A 411 -24.07 -5.78 20.78
CA TYR A 411 -23.39 -6.50 21.84
C TYR A 411 -23.50 -5.72 23.16
N LEU A 412 -23.91 -6.39 24.24
CA LEU A 412 -24.10 -5.79 25.55
C LEU A 412 -23.13 -6.38 26.57
N GLY A 413 -22.58 -5.52 27.45
CA GLY A 413 -21.61 -5.91 28.46
C GLY A 413 -20.33 -6.44 27.83
N THR A 414 -19.71 -5.63 26.97
CA THR A 414 -18.49 -6.00 26.26
C THR A 414 -17.26 -5.80 27.13
N PHE A 415 -16.28 -6.70 27.00
CA PHE A 415 -14.98 -6.60 27.67
C PHE A 415 -13.91 -7.29 26.82
N VAL A 416 -12.64 -6.99 27.07
CA VAL A 416 -11.51 -7.47 26.24
C VAL A 416 -10.65 -8.48 26.99
N ASN A 417 -10.31 -9.57 26.28
CA ASN A 417 -9.31 -10.54 26.72
C ASN A 417 -8.20 -10.61 25.67
N PHE A 418 -6.97 -10.81 26.12
CA PHE A 418 -5.84 -11.15 25.24
C PHE A 418 -5.49 -12.62 25.40
N GLU A 419 -5.46 -13.36 24.29
CA GLU A 419 -4.92 -14.71 24.23
C GLU A 419 -3.57 -14.62 23.49
N LEU A 420 -2.48 -14.73 24.23
CA LEU A 420 -1.11 -14.53 23.76
C LEU A 420 -0.48 -15.88 23.41
N VAL A 421 -0.30 -16.14 22.12
CA VAL A 421 0.27 -17.39 21.60
C VAL A 421 1.78 -17.26 21.50
N ARG A 422 2.51 -18.23 22.04
CA ARG A 422 3.98 -18.28 21.97
C ARG A 422 4.43 -19.16 20.81
N MET A 423 5.01 -18.55 19.79
CA MET A 423 5.29 -19.22 18.51
C MET A 423 6.54 -20.11 18.53
N ARG A 424 7.50 -19.79 19.41
CA ARG A 424 8.79 -20.50 19.52
C ARG A 424 8.77 -21.68 20.48
N GLU A 425 7.68 -21.86 21.22
CA GLU A 425 7.52 -22.94 22.19
C GLU A 425 6.74 -24.11 21.59
N LYS A 426 7.07 -25.35 22.02
CA LYS A 426 6.39 -26.54 21.51
C LYS A 426 4.89 -26.48 21.83
N LEU A 427 4.07 -26.88 20.86
CA LEU A 427 2.60 -26.91 20.95
C LEU A 427 1.93 -25.54 21.09
N TYR A 428 2.65 -24.44 20.87
CA TYR A 428 2.09 -23.07 20.83
C TYR A 428 1.27 -22.71 22.09
N PRO A 429 1.88 -22.73 23.29
CA PRO A 429 1.16 -22.41 24.52
C PRO A 429 0.54 -21.01 24.45
N ILE A 430 -0.63 -20.89 25.08
CA ILE A 430 -1.47 -19.68 25.04
C ILE A 430 -1.62 -19.15 26.46
N ASP A 431 -1.10 -17.96 26.70
CA ASP A 431 -1.30 -17.23 27.95
C ASP A 431 -2.53 -16.33 27.85
N GLN A 432 -3.37 -16.33 28.87
CA GLN A 432 -4.57 -15.50 28.90
C GLN A 432 -4.38 -14.32 29.84
N VAL A 433 -4.60 -13.10 29.33
CA VAL A 433 -4.65 -11.86 30.11
C VAL A 433 -6.06 -11.30 30.04
N SER A 434 -6.75 -11.24 31.18
CA SER A 434 -8.08 -10.64 31.28
C SER A 434 -7.96 -9.18 31.68
N VAL A 435 -8.51 -8.27 30.88
CA VAL A 435 -8.50 -6.84 31.21
C VAL A 435 -9.63 -6.58 32.21
N LYS A 436 -9.25 -6.36 33.48
CA LYS A 436 -10.20 -6.01 34.54
C LYS A 436 -10.50 -4.52 34.50
N ASP A 437 -11.75 -4.16 34.81
CA ASP A 437 -12.19 -2.78 35.08
C ASP A 437 -12.00 -1.76 33.94
N ALA A 438 -11.75 -2.21 32.71
CA ALA A 438 -11.73 -1.36 31.52
C ALA A 438 -13.07 -1.46 30.76
N ALA A 439 -13.68 -0.31 30.46
CA ALA A 439 -14.82 -0.22 29.57
C ALA A 439 -14.41 -0.41 28.10
N THR A 440 -13.25 0.13 27.73
CA THR A 440 -12.69 -0.01 26.37
C THR A 440 -11.18 -0.19 26.41
N VAL A 441 -10.65 -0.95 25.43
CA VAL A 441 -9.22 -1.10 25.18
C VAL A 441 -8.94 -0.59 23.77
N THR A 442 -7.94 0.27 23.64
CA THR A 442 -7.46 0.79 22.35
C THR A 442 -5.94 0.68 22.26
N CYS A 443 -5.40 0.77 21.04
CA CYS A 443 -3.96 0.86 20.77
C CYS A 443 -3.09 -0.20 21.46
N PHE A 444 -3.46 -1.48 21.38
CA PHE A 444 -2.54 -2.57 21.74
C PHE A 444 -1.32 -2.52 20.82
N ALA A 445 -0.11 -2.51 21.38
CA ALA A 445 1.12 -2.56 20.62
C ALA A 445 2.22 -3.37 21.31
N TRP A 446 2.86 -4.23 20.52
CA TRP A 446 4.06 -4.95 20.89
C TRP A 446 5.29 -4.04 20.90
N GLU A 447 6.19 -4.26 21.85
CA GLU A 447 7.56 -3.76 21.76
C GLU A 447 8.27 -4.45 20.58
N PRO A 448 8.73 -3.73 19.54
CA PRO A 448 9.11 -4.37 18.27
C PRO A 448 10.25 -5.39 18.33
N THR A 449 11.18 -5.23 19.27
CA THR A 449 12.37 -6.08 19.43
C THR A 449 12.43 -6.77 20.79
N GLY A 450 11.32 -6.80 21.52
CA GLY A 450 11.26 -7.25 22.91
C GLY A 450 10.23 -8.35 23.14
N ASN A 451 9.86 -8.51 24.40
CA ASN A 451 8.85 -9.43 24.87
C ASN A 451 7.76 -8.69 25.68
N ARG A 452 7.69 -7.37 25.55
CA ARG A 452 6.73 -6.51 26.23
C ARG A 452 5.63 -6.06 25.29
N PHE A 453 4.50 -5.68 25.86
CA PHE A 453 3.44 -4.97 25.16
C PHE A 453 2.74 -3.99 26.08
N ALA A 454 2.12 -2.98 25.49
CA ALA A 454 1.30 -2.01 26.19
C ALA A 454 0.00 -1.77 25.41
N TYR A 455 -1.01 -1.30 26.12
CA TYR A 455 -2.30 -0.94 25.53
C TYR A 455 -2.93 0.20 26.34
N ILE A 456 -3.85 0.94 25.73
CA ILE A 456 -4.61 1.99 26.40
C ILE A 456 -5.91 1.36 26.93
N ALA A 457 -6.11 1.41 28.24
CA ALA A 457 -7.35 1.03 28.89
C ALA A 457 -8.10 2.28 29.36
N THR A 458 -9.40 2.33 29.09
CA THR A 458 -10.28 3.39 29.58
C THR A 458 -11.40 2.76 30.40
N ASP A 459 -11.57 3.20 31.64
CA ASP A 459 -12.64 2.72 32.51
C ASP A 459 -14.00 3.39 32.19
N SER A 460 -15.05 3.00 32.90
CA SER A 460 -16.39 3.57 32.72
C SER A 460 -16.53 5.03 33.14
N SER A 461 -15.59 5.55 33.94
CA SER A 461 -15.52 6.96 34.35
C SER A 461 -14.74 7.83 33.35
N GLY A 462 -14.12 7.22 32.33
CA GLY A 462 -13.26 7.88 31.36
C GLY A 462 -11.80 7.99 31.81
N LYS A 463 -11.42 7.36 32.91
CA LYS A 463 -10.04 7.34 33.40
C LYS A 463 -9.19 6.44 32.50
N ILE A 464 -8.04 6.97 32.07
CA ILE A 464 -7.08 6.26 31.23
C ILE A 464 -5.94 5.69 32.06
N THR A 465 -5.65 4.41 31.83
CA THR A 465 -4.43 3.75 32.28
C THR A 465 -3.73 3.10 31.09
N ILE A 466 -2.40 3.02 31.16
CA ILE A 466 -1.57 2.31 30.17
C ILE A 466 -0.81 1.21 30.89
N PRO A 467 -1.33 -0.02 30.95
CA PRO A 467 -0.61 -1.15 31.52
C PRO A 467 0.54 -1.59 30.59
N LEU A 468 1.68 -1.90 31.19
CA LEU A 468 2.84 -2.50 30.54
C LEU A 468 3.00 -3.93 31.05
N TYR A 469 3.02 -4.89 30.12
CA TYR A 469 3.16 -6.31 30.41
C TYR A 469 4.42 -6.88 29.77
N GLU A 470 4.96 -7.93 30.37
CA GLU A 470 6.11 -8.68 29.86
C GLU A 470 5.83 -10.19 29.84
N LEU A 471 6.19 -10.83 28.72
CA LEU A 471 6.15 -12.27 28.56
C LEU A 471 7.49 -12.86 29.03
N THR A 472 7.48 -13.44 30.23
CA THR A 472 8.68 -14.06 30.80
C THR A 472 8.96 -15.44 30.17
N LYS A 473 10.22 -15.89 30.22
CA LYS A 473 10.63 -17.23 29.76
C LYS A 473 10.07 -18.39 30.59
N SER A 474 9.56 -18.11 31.79
CA SER A 474 8.95 -19.12 32.67
C SER A 474 7.50 -19.46 32.29
N GLY A 475 7.02 -18.98 31.13
CA GLY A 475 5.65 -19.21 30.68
C GLY A 475 4.60 -18.42 31.48
N LYS A 476 5.00 -17.31 32.12
CA LYS A 476 4.09 -16.39 32.79
C LYS A 476 4.11 -15.02 32.13
N VAL A 477 2.93 -14.41 32.02
CA VAL A 477 2.78 -13.01 31.61
C VAL A 477 2.64 -12.19 32.87
N GLY A 478 3.59 -11.27 33.08
CA GLY A 478 3.62 -10.42 34.26
C GLY A 478 3.25 -8.99 33.89
N GLU A 479 2.45 -8.35 34.73
CA GLU A 479 2.30 -6.90 34.70
C GLU A 479 3.58 -6.28 35.29
N VAL A 480 4.23 -5.41 34.52
CA VAL A 480 5.47 -4.73 34.91
C VAL A 480 5.15 -3.42 35.61
N SER A 481 4.24 -2.63 35.03
CA SER A 481 3.84 -1.34 35.55
C SER A 481 2.48 -0.92 34.98
N ILE A 482 1.81 0.02 35.66
CA ILE A 482 0.61 0.69 35.15
C ILE A 482 0.85 2.20 35.20
N PHE A 483 0.75 2.85 34.03
CA PHE A 483 0.81 4.29 33.93
C PHE A 483 -0.60 4.89 34.05
N ASP A 484 -0.94 5.39 35.23
CA ASP A 484 -2.20 6.11 35.45
C ASP A 484 -2.11 7.53 34.87
N ARG A 485 -3.07 7.91 34.02
CA ARG A 485 -3.13 9.22 33.38
C ARG A 485 -4.46 9.93 33.61
N GLY A 486 -5.23 9.49 34.62
CA GLY A 486 -6.47 10.17 35.03
C GLY A 486 -7.43 10.39 33.85
N ASN A 487 -8.05 11.56 33.80
CA ASN A 487 -8.98 11.94 32.73
C ASN A 487 -8.30 12.59 31.52
N SER A 488 -7.04 12.22 31.23
CA SER A 488 -6.35 12.67 30.01
C SER A 488 -7.03 12.11 28.76
N ARG A 489 -6.72 12.70 27.59
CA ARG A 489 -7.31 12.31 26.29
C ARG A 489 -6.30 11.60 25.40
N ILE A 490 -5.75 10.48 25.86
CA ILE A 490 -4.73 9.73 25.11
C ILE A 490 -5.43 8.83 24.10
N ASN A 491 -5.00 8.91 22.84
CA ASN A 491 -5.60 8.17 21.73
C ASN A 491 -4.59 7.53 20.78
N GLU A 492 -3.30 7.64 21.07
CA GLU A 492 -2.22 7.05 20.29
C GLU A 492 -1.16 6.45 21.23
N LEU A 493 -0.67 5.26 20.88
CA LEU A 493 0.46 4.60 21.53
C LEU A 493 1.40 4.07 20.43
N ARG A 494 2.68 4.47 20.46
CA ARG A 494 3.69 4.08 19.46
C ARG A 494 5.03 3.73 20.09
N TRP A 495 5.47 2.50 19.90
CA TRP A 495 6.81 2.07 20.28
C TRP A 495 7.87 2.61 19.33
N SER A 496 9.05 2.92 19.88
CA SER A 496 10.26 3.09 19.09
C SER A 496 10.59 1.78 18.36
N PRO A 497 10.99 1.80 17.08
CA PRO A 497 11.35 0.60 16.31
C PRO A 497 12.49 -0.25 16.91
N LYS A 498 13.28 0.29 17.85
CA LYS A 498 14.32 -0.43 18.59
C LYS A 498 13.91 -0.88 19.99
N GLY A 499 12.63 -0.69 20.35
CA GLY A 499 12.12 -0.96 21.68
C GLY A 499 12.68 0.01 22.73
N GLY A 500 12.51 -0.35 24.01
CA GLY A 500 12.98 0.41 25.17
C GLY A 500 12.13 1.64 25.50
N THR A 501 11.68 2.38 24.49
CA THR A 501 10.87 3.60 24.65
C THR A 501 9.60 3.51 23.83
N PHE A 502 8.49 4.02 24.37
CA PHE A 502 7.27 4.26 23.62
C PHE A 502 6.72 5.66 23.94
N VAL A 503 5.88 6.15 23.04
CA VAL A 503 5.16 7.42 23.23
C VAL A 503 3.68 7.17 23.33
N ILE A 504 3.05 7.96 24.19
CA ILE A 504 1.60 8.11 24.27
C ILE A 504 1.24 9.55 23.93
N ALA A 505 0.14 9.77 23.22
CA ALA A 505 -0.23 11.11 22.80
C ALA A 505 -1.74 11.36 22.76
N SER A 506 -2.10 12.63 22.91
CA SER A 506 -3.45 13.16 22.72
C SER A 506 -3.54 13.87 21.37
N LEU A 507 -3.48 13.12 20.28
CA LEU A 507 -3.45 13.70 18.94
C LEU A 507 -4.80 14.29 18.53
N ARG A 508 -4.75 15.24 17.59
CA ARG A 508 -5.91 15.90 16.96
C ARG A 508 -6.72 16.76 17.92
N THR A 509 -6.05 17.37 18.90
CA THR A 509 -6.63 18.38 19.80
C THR A 509 -5.76 19.64 19.86
N ALA A 510 -6.34 20.76 20.32
CA ALA A 510 -5.61 22.02 20.47
C ALA A 510 -4.50 21.93 21.53
N ASP A 511 -4.76 21.17 22.57
CA ASP A 511 -3.88 20.86 23.71
C ASP A 511 -3.16 19.51 23.49
N ALA A 512 -2.82 19.18 22.24
CA ALA A 512 -2.17 17.91 21.93
C ALA A 512 -0.82 17.81 22.64
N THR A 513 -0.67 16.73 23.41
CA THR A 513 0.52 16.42 24.21
C THR A 513 1.12 15.11 23.76
N ILE A 514 2.44 15.00 23.84
CA ILE A 514 3.22 13.81 23.52
C ILE A 514 4.06 13.50 24.75
N GLU A 515 3.92 12.29 25.28
CA GLU A 515 4.66 11.84 26.44
C GLU A 515 5.55 10.65 26.07
N PHE A 516 6.84 10.80 26.32
CA PHE A 516 7.89 9.81 26.09
C PHE A 516 8.09 9.01 27.37
N ILE A 517 7.97 7.68 27.26
CA ILE A 517 8.06 6.76 28.39
C ILE A 517 9.18 5.76 28.12
N ASP A 518 10.13 5.68 29.05
CA ASP A 518 11.12 4.60 29.09
C ASP A 518 10.46 3.38 29.75
N ALA A 519 10.31 2.32 28.98
CA ALA A 519 9.72 1.07 29.43
C ALA A 519 10.67 0.25 30.31
N ASN A 520 11.99 0.47 30.23
CA ASN A 520 12.97 -0.22 31.06
C ASN A 520 12.95 0.31 32.48
N ASP A 521 12.98 1.63 32.63
CA ASP A 521 12.92 2.30 33.92
C ASP A 521 11.47 2.51 34.41
N CYS A 522 10.49 2.20 33.56
CA CYS A 522 9.06 2.40 33.80
C CYS A 522 8.72 3.84 34.21
N GLN A 523 9.32 4.82 33.54
CA GLN A 523 9.21 6.23 33.89
C GLN A 523 8.92 7.11 32.69
N SER A 524 8.17 8.18 32.95
CA SER A 524 7.99 9.27 31.99
C SER A 524 9.29 10.06 31.91
N VAL A 525 9.86 10.14 30.71
CA VAL A 525 11.12 10.85 30.45
C VAL A 525 10.86 12.31 30.11
N ALA A 526 9.84 12.55 29.29
CA ALA A 526 9.46 13.88 28.86
C ALA A 526 7.98 13.93 28.51
N LYS A 527 7.34 15.07 28.79
CA LYS A 527 6.01 15.41 28.29
C LYS A 527 6.09 16.76 27.62
N VAL A 528 5.70 16.81 26.35
CA VAL A 528 5.82 17.98 25.49
C VAL A 528 4.49 18.32 24.83
N ASP A 529 4.30 19.60 24.55
CA ASP A 529 3.11 20.10 23.89
C ASP A 529 3.40 20.36 22.40
N HIS A 530 2.51 19.91 21.53
CA HIS A 530 2.53 20.25 20.11
C HIS A 530 1.08 20.40 19.64
N ALA A 531 0.59 21.63 19.69
CA ALA A 531 -0.78 21.97 19.34
C ALA A 531 -1.17 21.42 17.96
N MET A 532 -2.35 20.81 17.87
CA MET A 532 -2.91 20.24 16.63
C MET A 532 -2.08 19.12 15.99
N ALA A 533 -1.10 18.54 16.70
CA ALA A 533 -0.37 17.36 16.24
C ALA A 533 -1.36 16.27 15.83
N SER A 534 -1.29 15.87 14.57
CA SER A 534 -2.25 14.95 13.94
C SER A 534 -1.74 13.52 13.86
N GLU A 535 -0.42 13.36 13.73
CA GLU A 535 0.26 12.09 13.44
C GLU A 535 1.65 12.05 14.10
N LEU A 536 2.12 10.84 14.41
CA LEU A 536 3.44 10.55 14.97
C LEU A 536 4.16 9.50 14.14
N HIS A 537 5.42 9.78 13.80
CA HIS A 537 6.24 8.94 12.93
C HIS A 537 7.64 8.75 13.52
N TRP A 538 7.92 7.54 14.00
CA TRP A 538 9.28 7.15 14.39
C TRP A 538 10.15 6.90 13.16
N ASP A 539 11.41 7.32 13.20
CA ASP A 539 12.40 6.92 12.21
C ASP A 539 12.77 5.44 12.38
N GLY A 540 13.23 4.78 11.31
CA GLY A 540 13.59 3.35 11.34
C GLY A 540 14.70 3.00 12.34
N THR A 541 15.51 3.97 12.77
CA THR A 541 16.55 3.75 13.79
C THR A 541 16.06 3.94 15.23
N GLY A 542 14.86 4.52 15.43
CA GLY A 542 14.29 4.79 16.75
C GLY A 542 14.99 5.92 17.52
N ARG A 543 15.82 6.71 16.85
CA ARG A 543 16.54 7.87 17.42
C ARG A 543 15.68 9.14 17.41
N TYR A 544 14.74 9.23 16.48
CA TYR A 544 13.99 10.43 16.19
C TYR A 544 12.50 10.13 16.06
N LEU A 545 11.69 11.01 16.64
CA LEU A 545 10.25 11.06 16.43
C LEU A 545 9.93 12.33 15.64
N ALA A 546 9.10 12.20 14.60
CA ALA A 546 8.47 13.33 13.95
C ALA A 546 7.00 13.42 14.37
N SER A 547 6.57 14.59 14.84
CA SER A 547 5.15 14.88 15.03
C SER A 547 4.68 15.89 14.00
N VAL A 548 3.53 15.62 13.39
CA VAL A 548 3.11 16.24 12.13
C VAL A 548 1.76 16.91 12.29
N VAL A 549 1.63 18.13 11.78
CA VAL A 549 0.33 18.81 11.58
C VAL A 549 -0.03 18.75 10.09
N SER A 550 -0.84 17.78 9.69
CA SER A 550 -1.20 17.57 8.28
C SER A 550 -2.38 18.45 7.86
N TRP A 551 -2.35 18.88 6.60
CA TRP A 551 -3.38 19.72 5.96
C TRP A 551 -4.76 19.05 5.92
N PHE A 552 -4.79 17.71 5.91
CA PHE A 552 -6.03 16.94 5.98
C PHE A 552 -6.75 17.11 7.31
N LYS A 553 -6.02 17.37 8.40
CA LYS A 553 -6.60 17.55 9.74
C LYS A 553 -6.71 19.02 10.14
N HIS A 554 -5.74 19.84 9.78
CA HIS A 554 -5.71 21.26 10.12
C HIS A 554 -5.24 22.10 8.93
N LYS A 555 -5.99 23.15 8.56
CA LYS A 555 -5.77 23.89 7.30
C LYS A 555 -4.68 24.96 7.36
N SER A 556 -4.28 25.39 8.56
CA SER A 556 -3.18 26.34 8.79
C SER A 556 -2.05 25.71 9.59
N ASP A 557 -0.93 26.41 9.74
CA ASP A 557 0.17 26.07 10.67
C ASP A 557 0.70 24.64 10.52
N ASN A 558 0.65 24.13 9.28
CA ASN A 558 1.12 22.81 8.94
C ASN A 558 2.63 22.73 9.15
N ALA A 559 3.07 21.74 9.93
CA ALA A 559 4.46 21.66 10.36
C ALA A 559 4.97 20.24 10.64
N VAL A 560 6.26 20.11 10.36
CA VAL A 560 7.30 19.15 10.73
C VAL A 560 7.96 19.32 12.10
N TRP A 561 7.56 18.71 13.22
CA TRP A 561 8.34 18.85 14.48
C TRP A 561 9.17 17.62 14.75
N PHE A 562 10.49 17.79 14.92
CA PHE A 562 11.42 16.69 15.18
C PHE A 562 11.88 16.68 16.63
N TRP A 563 11.86 15.50 17.23
CA TRP A 563 12.26 15.21 18.60
C TRP A 563 13.29 14.10 18.59
N ASN A 564 14.21 14.11 19.55
CA ASN A 564 15.02 12.92 19.80
C ASN A 564 14.20 11.86 20.57
N SER A 565 14.78 10.68 20.78
CA SER A 565 14.13 9.54 21.43
C SER A 565 13.72 9.78 22.89
N VAL A 566 14.25 10.82 23.53
CA VAL A 566 13.94 11.19 24.93
C VAL A 566 13.07 12.46 25.02
N GLY A 567 12.49 12.91 23.90
CA GLY A 567 11.53 14.01 23.85
C GLY A 567 12.12 15.41 23.88
N ARG A 568 13.43 15.58 23.63
CA ARG A 568 14.02 16.91 23.42
C ARG A 568 13.72 17.40 22.01
N PRO A 569 13.21 18.63 21.83
CA PRO A 569 13.01 19.21 20.52
C PRO A 569 14.35 19.45 19.82
N LEU A 570 14.40 19.15 18.51
CA LEU A 570 15.57 19.39 17.67
C LEU A 570 15.36 20.67 16.85
N TYR A 571 14.42 20.62 15.92
CA TYR A 571 13.96 21.77 15.14
C TYR A 571 12.55 21.47 14.62
N HIS A 572 11.88 22.48 14.10
CA HIS A 572 10.64 22.31 13.36
C HIS A 572 10.71 22.97 11.99
N LYS A 573 10.00 22.39 11.03
CA LYS A 573 9.85 22.90 9.67
C LYS A 573 8.40 23.30 9.44
N GLN A 574 8.16 24.58 9.23
CA GLN A 574 6.86 25.04 8.73
C GLN A 574 6.71 24.66 7.26
N VAL A 575 5.58 24.06 6.90
CA VAL A 575 5.33 23.48 5.58
C VAL A 575 3.90 23.78 5.14
N THR A 576 3.72 24.68 4.19
CA THR A 576 2.38 25.00 3.66
C THR A 576 1.73 23.80 2.98
N GLY A 577 0.48 23.48 3.35
CA GLY A 577 -0.30 22.45 2.66
C GLY A 577 0.31 21.05 2.74
N LEU A 578 0.86 20.67 3.89
CA LEU A 578 1.51 19.37 4.11
C LEU A 578 0.49 18.22 4.03
N HIS A 579 0.56 17.41 2.98
CA HIS A 579 -0.30 16.23 2.81
C HIS A 579 0.30 14.98 3.42
N ILE A 580 1.59 14.70 3.14
CA ILE A 580 2.25 13.47 3.56
C ILE A 580 3.63 13.79 4.13
N PHE A 581 3.91 13.22 5.28
CA PHE A 581 5.26 13.04 5.81
C PHE A 581 5.57 11.54 5.82
N ALA A 582 6.75 11.14 5.32
CA ALA A 582 7.17 9.75 5.38
C ALA A 582 8.68 9.61 5.55
N TRP A 583 9.11 8.98 6.64
CA TRP A 583 10.49 8.50 6.78
C TRP A 583 10.78 7.46 5.69
N ARG A 584 11.98 7.55 5.09
CA ARG A 584 12.48 6.52 4.18
C ARG A 584 12.81 5.27 5.02
N PRO A 585 12.19 4.11 4.73
CA PRO A 585 12.47 2.88 5.46
C PRO A 585 13.92 2.41 5.32
N PHE A 586 14.36 1.58 6.27
CA PHE A 586 15.64 0.89 6.20
C PHE A 586 15.42 -0.59 5.92
N PRO A 587 16.25 -1.21 5.07
CA PRO A 587 16.26 -2.66 4.96
C PRO A 587 16.65 -3.32 6.28
N PRO A 588 16.28 -4.59 6.49
CA PRO A 588 16.79 -5.38 7.59
C PRO A 588 18.32 -5.34 7.68
N SER A 589 18.83 -5.33 8.91
CA SER A 589 20.28 -5.32 9.17
C SER A 589 20.94 -6.57 8.60
N LEU A 590 22.12 -6.40 7.99
CA LEU A 590 22.97 -7.52 7.55
C LEU A 590 23.74 -8.17 8.71
N LEU A 591 23.76 -7.53 9.88
CA LEU A 591 24.47 -8.01 11.06
C LEU A 591 23.75 -9.20 11.69
N THR A 592 24.52 -10.20 12.10
CA THR A 592 23.96 -11.33 12.86
C THR A 592 23.56 -10.91 14.27
N PRO A 593 22.65 -11.64 14.95
CA PRO A 593 22.30 -11.36 16.34
C PRO A 593 23.50 -11.30 17.28
N GLU A 594 24.51 -12.15 17.07
CA GLU A 594 25.74 -12.20 17.87
C GLU A 594 26.60 -10.94 17.66
N GLN A 595 26.72 -10.47 16.41
CA GLN A 595 27.43 -9.22 16.09
C GLN A 595 26.73 -8.03 16.74
N ILE A 596 25.40 -7.96 16.65
CA ILE A 596 24.60 -6.90 17.29
C ILE A 596 24.82 -6.91 18.81
N GLN A 597 24.81 -8.09 19.45
CA GLN A 597 25.08 -8.22 20.88
C GLN A 597 26.51 -7.79 21.25
N SER A 598 27.51 -8.16 20.45
CA SER A 598 28.90 -7.75 20.63
C SER A 598 29.06 -6.23 20.53
N ILE A 599 28.41 -5.60 19.55
CA ILE A 599 28.38 -4.14 19.40
C ILE A 599 27.74 -3.49 20.62
N LYS A 600 26.58 -3.97 21.09
CA LYS A 600 25.93 -3.43 22.30
C LYS A 600 26.84 -3.49 23.53
N LYS A 601 27.63 -4.55 23.70
CA LYS A 601 28.58 -4.69 24.81
C LYS A 601 29.79 -3.74 24.71
N THR A 602 30.22 -3.42 23.49
CA THR A 602 31.41 -2.59 23.24
C THR A 602 31.09 -1.12 22.97
N LEU A 603 29.80 -0.77 22.80
CA LEU A 603 29.35 0.58 22.44
C LEU A 603 29.86 1.64 23.44
N ALA A 604 29.61 1.43 24.73
CA ALA A 604 29.98 2.39 25.77
C ALA A 604 31.50 2.56 25.90
N SER A 605 32.27 1.47 25.80
CA SER A 605 33.72 1.49 26.05
C SER A 605 34.56 1.87 24.84
N LYS A 606 34.15 1.49 23.63
CA LYS A 606 34.94 1.67 22.41
C LYS A 606 34.47 2.84 21.56
N TYR A 607 33.16 3.01 21.40
CA TYR A 607 32.61 3.91 20.39
C TYR A 607 31.98 5.20 20.96
N SER A 608 31.54 5.21 22.22
CA SER A 608 30.88 6.38 22.83
C SER A 608 31.73 7.65 22.72
N ALA A 609 32.99 7.61 23.19
CA ALA A 609 33.87 8.77 23.16
C ALA A 609 34.20 9.25 21.73
N GLN A 610 34.27 8.32 20.77
CA GLN A 610 34.47 8.66 19.36
C GLN A 610 33.25 9.39 18.80
N PHE A 611 32.04 8.85 19.00
CA PHE A 611 30.80 9.47 18.53
C PHE A 611 30.54 10.81 19.23
N ASP A 612 30.80 10.93 20.53
CA ASP A 612 30.69 12.19 21.26
C ASP A 612 31.64 13.27 20.70
N ALA A 613 32.84 12.88 20.27
CA ALA A 613 33.80 13.79 19.64
C ALA A 613 33.37 14.19 18.22
N GLU A 614 32.89 13.24 17.42
CA GLU A 614 32.34 13.50 16.07
C GLU A 614 31.11 14.42 16.13
N ASP A 615 30.18 14.16 17.04
CA ASP A 615 28.97 14.99 17.25
C ASP A 615 29.33 16.42 17.65
N LYS A 616 30.30 16.60 18.55
CA LYS A 616 30.80 17.94 18.93
C LYS A 616 31.45 18.66 17.75
N MET A 617 32.25 17.96 16.94
CA MET A 617 32.88 18.54 15.75
C MET A 617 31.84 18.95 14.71
N LEU A 618 30.82 18.11 14.47
CA LEU A 618 29.72 18.41 13.54
C LEU A 618 28.89 19.60 14.02
N ALA A 619 28.54 19.65 15.31
CA ALA A 619 27.82 20.79 15.89
C ALA A 619 28.62 22.10 15.72
N SER A 620 29.93 22.06 15.92
CA SER A 620 30.82 23.22 15.72
C SER A 620 30.87 23.67 14.25
N LYS A 621 31.03 22.73 13.31
CA LYS A 621 31.04 23.02 11.87
C LYS A 621 29.71 23.59 11.38
N ALA A 622 28.60 22.96 11.76
CA ALA A 622 27.25 23.42 11.43
C ALA A 622 26.99 24.83 11.99
N SER A 623 27.42 25.08 13.24
CA SER A 623 27.34 26.42 13.83
C SER A 623 28.11 27.46 13.02
N ARG A 624 29.32 27.14 12.55
CA ARG A 624 30.12 28.04 11.71
C ARG A 624 29.47 28.32 10.36
N GLU A 625 29.01 27.29 9.64
CA GLU A 625 28.36 27.46 8.33
C GLU A 625 27.05 28.27 8.44
N VAL A 626 26.25 28.02 9.48
CA VAL A 626 25.04 28.82 9.76
C VAL A 626 25.39 30.28 10.06
N ILE A 627 26.42 30.52 10.86
CA ILE A 627 26.89 31.89 11.17
C ILE A 627 27.36 32.59 9.89
N GLU A 628 28.17 31.93 9.06
CA GLU A 628 28.64 32.47 7.78
C GLU A 628 27.47 32.81 6.85
N ARG A 629 26.49 31.91 6.70
CA ARG A 629 25.29 32.16 5.88
C ARG A 629 24.47 33.34 6.39
N ARG A 630 24.29 33.45 7.71
CA ARG A 630 23.60 34.60 8.33
C ARG A 630 24.38 35.90 8.13
N GLN A 631 25.71 35.87 8.17
CA GLN A 631 26.55 37.02 7.87
C GLN A 631 26.42 37.45 6.40
N VAL A 632 26.36 36.51 5.46
CA VAL A 632 26.11 36.81 4.04
C VAL A 632 24.75 37.48 3.88
N LEU A 633 23.66 36.88 4.38
CA LEU A 633 22.32 37.46 4.29
C LEU A 633 22.22 38.84 4.97
N ALA A 634 22.86 39.01 6.12
CA ALA A 634 22.90 40.30 6.81
C ALA A 634 23.68 41.34 6.00
N SER A 635 24.78 40.96 5.36
CA SER A 635 25.54 41.86 4.51
C SER A 635 24.77 42.25 3.24
N GLU A 636 24.13 41.30 2.56
CA GLU A 636 23.22 41.55 1.43
C GLU A 636 22.07 42.49 1.81
N PHE A 637 21.41 42.24 2.95
CA PHE A 637 20.36 43.10 3.47
C PHE A 637 20.86 44.51 3.78
N ASN A 638 22.03 44.64 4.41
CA ASN A 638 22.62 45.94 4.70
C ASN A 638 23.00 46.70 3.43
N VAL A 639 23.53 46.03 2.41
CA VAL A 639 23.82 46.64 1.10
C VAL A 639 22.53 47.13 0.45
N TRP A 640 21.49 46.29 0.41
CA TRP A 640 20.18 46.67 -0.11
C TRP A 640 19.57 47.86 0.64
N ARG A 641 19.58 47.83 1.98
CA ARG A 641 19.06 48.88 2.86
C ARG A 641 19.81 50.19 2.64
N THR A 642 21.14 50.17 2.60
CA THR A 642 21.97 51.36 2.35
C THR A 642 21.71 51.93 0.97
N SER A 643 21.55 51.10 -0.06
CA SER A 643 21.17 51.55 -1.41
C SER A 643 19.80 52.25 -1.41
N LEU A 644 18.83 51.71 -0.67
CA LEU A 644 17.50 52.30 -0.51
C LEU A 644 17.54 53.63 0.22
N LEU A 645 18.26 53.70 1.35
CA LEU A 645 18.45 54.93 2.12
C LEU A 645 19.17 56.00 1.30
N SER A 646 20.17 55.61 0.51
CA SER A 646 20.89 56.53 -0.38
C SER A 646 20.01 57.08 -1.50
N ARG A 647 19.12 56.26 -2.09
CA ARG A 647 18.11 56.74 -3.05
C ARG A 647 17.09 57.66 -2.38
N TYR A 648 16.59 57.28 -1.21
CA TYR A 648 15.62 58.06 -0.44
C TYR A 648 16.16 59.45 -0.06
N SER A 649 17.44 59.53 0.30
CA SER A 649 18.11 60.80 0.60
C SER A 649 18.40 61.62 -0.67
N ALA A 650 18.82 60.98 -1.76
CA ALA A 650 19.05 61.66 -3.04
C ALA A 650 17.76 62.27 -3.63
N ASP A 651 16.62 61.59 -3.48
CA ASP A 651 15.33 62.07 -3.95
C ASP A 651 14.64 63.05 -3.00
N LYS A 652 15.25 63.37 -1.84
CA LYS A 652 14.68 64.29 -0.84
C LYS A 652 14.21 65.61 -1.46
N ALA A 653 15.06 66.28 -2.23
CA ALA A 653 14.70 67.55 -2.87
C ALA A 653 13.49 67.45 -3.81
N LYS A 654 13.30 66.30 -4.47
CA LYS A 654 12.10 66.06 -5.29
C LYS A 654 10.87 65.79 -4.42
N ARG A 655 11.02 65.00 -3.34
CA ARG A 655 9.95 64.72 -2.36
C ARG A 655 9.44 66.00 -1.71
N ASP A 656 10.35 66.85 -1.24
CA ASP A 656 10.04 68.13 -0.62
C ASP A 656 9.37 69.09 -1.61
N LYS A 657 9.83 69.12 -2.87
CA LYS A 657 9.21 69.94 -3.92
C LYS A 657 7.79 69.49 -4.27
N LEU A 658 7.52 68.18 -4.29
CA LEU A 658 6.20 67.64 -4.60
C LEU A 658 5.21 67.80 -3.45
N ARG A 659 5.68 67.79 -2.20
CA ARG A 659 4.83 67.89 -1.00
C ARG A 659 4.77 69.28 -0.36
N GLY A 660 5.66 70.19 -0.76
CA GLY A 660 5.69 71.58 -0.28
C GLY A 660 6.21 71.77 1.14
N VAL A 661 6.69 70.70 1.79
CA VAL A 661 7.19 70.67 3.18
C VAL A 661 8.43 69.77 3.28
N ASP A 662 9.28 69.98 4.28
CA ASP A 662 10.44 69.11 4.56
C ASP A 662 9.95 67.76 5.06
N THR A 663 9.97 66.78 4.16
CA THR A 663 9.37 65.46 4.37
C THR A 663 10.07 64.60 5.43
N ASP A 664 11.24 65.02 5.92
CA ASP A 664 11.93 64.35 7.02
C ASP A 664 11.78 65.10 8.36
N LYS A 665 11.11 66.25 8.39
CA LYS A 665 10.84 67.04 9.62
C LYS A 665 9.39 66.97 10.10
N GLU A 666 8.45 66.60 9.23
CA GLU A 666 7.15 66.13 9.69
C GLU A 666 7.31 64.70 10.22
N VAL A 667 7.74 64.60 11.47
CA VAL A 667 7.25 63.52 12.33
C VAL A 667 5.79 63.88 12.57
N GLY A 668 4.89 63.46 11.69
CA GLY A 668 3.48 63.34 12.07
C GLY A 668 3.46 62.50 13.33
N GLU A 669 2.72 62.93 14.36
CA GLU A 669 2.60 62.23 15.65
C GLU A 669 2.60 60.71 15.43
N GLU A 670 3.77 60.08 15.58
CA GLU A 670 3.86 58.65 15.67
C GLU A 670 3.29 58.34 17.05
N THR A 671 2.02 57.95 17.09
CA THR A 671 1.50 57.20 18.22
C THR A 671 2.35 55.93 18.34
N GLU A 672 3.39 55.99 19.17
CA GLU A 672 4.06 54.82 19.70
C GLU A 672 3.03 54.03 20.51
N GLU A 673 2.41 53.03 19.89
CA GLU A 673 1.75 51.97 20.64
C GLU A 673 2.84 51.08 21.25
N GLU A 674 3.20 51.34 22.50
CA GLU A 674 3.95 50.39 23.33
C GLU A 674 3.10 49.13 23.54
N LEU A 675 3.32 48.13 22.70
CA LEU A 675 2.80 46.77 22.90
C LEU A 675 3.66 46.06 23.96
N GLU A 676 3.25 46.15 25.22
CA GLU A 676 3.79 45.33 26.30
C GLU A 676 3.33 43.87 26.14
N PHE A 677 4.23 42.99 25.69
CA PHE A 677 3.99 41.55 25.70
C PHE A 677 4.37 40.96 27.06
N LEU A 678 3.40 40.34 27.73
CA LEU A 678 3.59 39.70 29.03
C LEU A 678 4.34 38.36 28.84
N VAL A 679 5.68 38.40 28.93
CA VAL A 679 6.55 37.26 28.57
C VAL A 679 6.46 36.09 29.55
N LYS A 680 6.12 36.31 30.84
CA LYS A 680 5.92 35.24 31.83
C LYS A 680 5.29 35.75 33.13
N THR A 681 4.28 35.05 33.64
CA THR A 681 3.75 35.27 35.00
C THR A 681 4.21 34.15 35.93
N SER A 682 4.92 34.47 37.02
CA SER A 682 5.18 33.52 38.11
C SER A 682 4.47 33.96 39.38
N ARG A 683 3.70 33.06 40.00
CA ARG A 683 3.14 33.25 41.35
C ARG A 683 4.09 32.66 42.37
N GLU A 684 4.69 33.49 43.22
CA GLU A 684 5.28 33.06 44.48
C GLU A 684 4.32 33.35 45.63
N VAL A 685 4.06 32.34 46.46
CA VAL A 685 3.28 32.48 47.69
C VAL A 685 4.24 32.87 48.80
N VAL A 686 4.24 34.16 49.18
CA VAL A 686 4.98 34.64 50.34
C VAL A 686 4.15 34.36 51.60
N ARG A 687 4.62 33.46 52.47
CA ARG A 687 4.10 33.34 53.84
C ARG A 687 4.52 34.60 54.62
N ARG A 688 3.55 35.33 55.18
CA ARG A 688 3.83 36.36 56.19
C ARG A 688 4.23 35.68 57.49
N GLU A 689 5.40 36.03 58.01
CA GLU A 689 5.72 35.83 59.42
C GLU A 689 4.86 36.79 60.26
N SER A 690 4.06 36.19 61.14
CA SER A 690 3.61 36.77 62.41
C SER A 690 3.32 35.63 63.36
#